data_AF-A0A428UID3-F1
#
_entry.id   AF-A0A428UID3-F1
#
_cell.length_a   1.000
_cell.length_b   1.000
_cell.length_c   1.000
_cell.angle_alpha   90.00
_cell.angle_beta   90.00
_cell.angle_gamma   90.00
#
_symmetry.space_group_name_H-M   'P 1'
#
loop_
_entity.id
_entity.type
_entity.pdbx_description
1 polymer ?
#
loop_
_entity_poly.entity_id
_entity_poly.type
_entity_poly.pdbx_seq_one_letter_code
_entity_poly.pdbx_strand_id
1 'polypeptide(L)'
;MSLHPRDVGKLLLAYTNGAVSYSFKQNRAVQFYEYVLPAGAPGGNGVAADTVRKPRVTHALWHPSGTFILTAHEDGSLVFWDPKEEKVIMARTLTEFNVNQPSPDVSPSLNEPITKIAWCCKENCDDSGLLIAGGQKPDASPKGLTFIDLGQTPVYATSTWQVLANYTRGKRQTPLPLPAGAQAVDFLLIPRFSPHFAGAQDPIAVITLLSSGELITMSFPSGYPISPTNQLHPSVSFVHPFVTKVNVSCLERPRWLSMFEKRNQGEPLVKGGAEAQRPRKRYEERTIIQAAHADSTIRIWDSGHADDIENGTQLQVDVARALDRFDDIDITCMNMAPSTGEFVVGTRTGEAIIFRWGGNRFLGQDKPPQLDPNPKGLTDISSRAEPGLKEGLQPAILYEMVSGPITAVQVSNVGFVAVGSELGFLTIIDLRGPSIIFQAPMTDFAKQDKRSSFLKGHHHSASEPPKEWPVVIEFGVMTLDEDKYSSICCFVGTNLGKVVTFKLLPGQDGAYTAQPAGVVSFDGKIISLSPIEADTGKPAFATGPIVAGLREGRQVNGVVVAVTQTEIRIFRPANSKGASKEFDNILCDAACVAELELQGFAVVGVFGDRTARAFSIPGLKEIGKADLPMMDVSRSTASIVTQTGDIFAWSGPSELAVIHVWGTGKGPQQSPDTMINPKLECPPRPTISNLQWISGTQYISPMDLDLLVGGPDRPPSQRMLDAAAAEQRAARTGEPSASGSNPQEGWGNYLTRQLNERTEKLNIMGDNMENLQEQSAGWANDVNKYLNKQKRNVVLGGLKSKFF
;
A
#
# COMPACT_ATOMS: atom_id res chain seq x y z
N MET A 1 -12.10 -24.60 -9.94
CA MET A 1 -11.74 -25.93 -9.37
C MET A 1 -11.33 -25.75 -7.91
N SER A 2 -11.70 -26.66 -7.01
CA SER A 2 -11.37 -26.57 -5.58
C SER A 2 -11.27 -27.95 -4.92
N LEU A 3 -10.21 -28.21 -4.15
CA LEU A 3 -10.10 -29.45 -3.34
C LEU A 3 -11.04 -29.39 -2.14
N HIS A 4 -11.62 -30.52 -1.76
CA HIS A 4 -12.49 -30.59 -0.58
C HIS A 4 -11.70 -30.27 0.69
N PRO A 5 -12.08 -29.27 1.52
CA PRO A 5 -11.23 -28.72 2.58
C PRO A 5 -10.66 -29.73 3.59
N ARG A 6 -11.39 -30.83 3.82
CA ARG A 6 -11.03 -31.89 4.78
C ARG A 6 -10.70 -33.25 4.17
N ASP A 7 -10.77 -33.38 2.84
CA ASP A 7 -10.52 -34.64 2.11
C ASP A 7 -9.75 -34.34 0.83
N VAL A 8 -8.48 -34.74 0.76
CA VAL A 8 -7.64 -34.46 -0.42
C VAL A 8 -8.03 -35.29 -1.64
N GLY A 9 -8.75 -36.39 -1.45
CA GLY A 9 -9.17 -37.28 -2.54
C GLY A 9 -10.42 -36.83 -3.29
N LYS A 10 -10.99 -35.67 -2.93
CA LYS A 10 -12.17 -35.08 -3.59
C LYS A 10 -11.88 -33.71 -4.17
N LEU A 11 -12.36 -33.51 -5.38
CA LEU A 11 -12.16 -32.29 -6.17
C LEU A 11 -13.51 -31.78 -6.69
N LEU A 12 -13.78 -30.49 -6.51
CA LEU A 12 -14.92 -29.81 -7.10
C LEU A 12 -14.50 -29.12 -8.39
N LEU A 13 -15.18 -29.47 -9.47
CA LEU A 13 -14.95 -28.94 -10.81
C LEU A 13 -16.20 -28.16 -11.24
N ALA A 14 -16.02 -26.91 -11.66
CA ALA A 14 -17.09 -26.09 -12.20
C ALA A 14 -16.97 -26.06 -13.72
N TYR A 15 -18.09 -26.26 -14.39
CA TYR A 15 -18.28 -26.11 -15.83
C TYR A 15 -19.33 -25.03 -16.07
N THR A 16 -19.47 -24.58 -17.32
CA THR A 16 -20.41 -23.50 -17.67
C THR A 16 -21.84 -23.76 -17.18
N ASN A 17 -22.34 -25.00 -17.24
CA ASN A 17 -23.75 -25.30 -16.92
C ASN A 17 -23.95 -26.01 -15.56
N GLY A 18 -22.90 -26.22 -14.77
CA GLY A 18 -23.00 -26.95 -13.52
C GLY A 18 -21.65 -27.25 -12.89
N ALA A 19 -21.66 -27.88 -11.72
CA ALA A 19 -20.45 -28.34 -11.04
C ALA A 19 -20.52 -29.84 -10.76
N VAL A 20 -19.36 -30.47 -10.59
CA VAL A 20 -19.25 -31.90 -10.25
C VAL A 20 -18.22 -32.12 -9.15
N SER A 21 -18.53 -33.06 -8.26
CA SER A 21 -17.57 -33.61 -7.31
C SER A 21 -16.92 -34.84 -7.93
N TYR A 22 -15.60 -34.81 -8.09
CA TYR A 22 -14.78 -35.89 -8.62
C TYR A 22 -14.00 -36.57 -7.49
N SER A 23 -13.94 -37.91 -7.52
CA SER A 23 -13.15 -38.70 -6.58
C SER A 23 -11.93 -39.29 -7.27
N PHE A 24 -10.75 -38.95 -6.79
CA PHE A 24 -9.49 -39.54 -7.27
C PHE A 24 -9.44 -41.04 -7.01
N LYS A 25 -9.92 -41.48 -5.85
CA LYS A 25 -9.93 -42.91 -5.50
C LYS A 25 -10.80 -43.73 -6.44
N GLN A 26 -11.99 -43.24 -6.79
CA GLN A 26 -12.90 -43.95 -7.70
C GLN A 26 -12.59 -43.64 -9.18
N ASN A 27 -11.66 -42.72 -9.45
CA ASN A 27 -11.34 -42.19 -10.77
C ASN A 27 -12.59 -41.80 -11.59
N ARG A 28 -13.59 -41.19 -10.95
CA ARG A 28 -14.85 -40.79 -11.61
C ARG A 28 -15.52 -39.61 -10.92
N ALA A 29 -16.39 -38.94 -11.66
CA ALA A 29 -17.36 -38.02 -11.10
C ALA A 29 -18.37 -38.80 -10.24
N VAL A 30 -18.67 -38.26 -9.06
CA VAL A 30 -19.52 -38.93 -8.05
C VAL A 30 -20.82 -38.16 -7.81
N GLN A 31 -20.76 -36.82 -7.84
CA GLN A 31 -21.97 -35.98 -7.69
C GLN A 31 -22.03 -34.88 -8.74
N PHE A 32 -23.25 -34.49 -9.10
CA PHE A 32 -23.55 -33.51 -10.14
C PHE A 32 -24.49 -32.42 -9.60
N TYR A 33 -24.15 -31.16 -9.85
CA TYR A 33 -24.90 -30.00 -9.38
C TYR A 33 -25.28 -29.13 -10.58
N GLU A 34 -26.53 -29.28 -11.05
CA GLU A 34 -27.08 -28.50 -12.18
C GLU A 34 -28.18 -27.56 -11.68
N TYR A 35 -27.94 -26.26 -11.79
CA TYR A 35 -28.93 -25.26 -11.41
C TYR A 35 -29.95 -25.03 -12.53
N VAL A 36 -31.19 -25.46 -12.31
CA VAL A 36 -32.28 -25.28 -13.26
C VAL A 36 -33.38 -24.44 -12.62
N LEU A 37 -33.68 -23.31 -13.26
CA LEU A 37 -34.75 -22.42 -12.88
C LEU A 37 -36.02 -22.79 -13.65
N PRO A 38 -37.12 -23.17 -12.97
CA PRO A 38 -38.39 -23.39 -13.64
C PRO A 38 -39.00 -22.07 -14.14
N ALA A 39 -39.94 -22.19 -15.07
CA ALA A 39 -40.75 -21.04 -15.49
C ALA A 39 -41.48 -20.42 -14.29
N GLY A 40 -41.49 -19.09 -14.23
CA GLY A 40 -42.02 -18.25 -13.15
C GLY A 40 -41.03 -17.98 -12.01
N ALA A 41 -39.90 -18.69 -11.91
CA ALA A 41 -38.89 -18.37 -10.89
C ALA A 41 -38.13 -17.10 -11.27
N PRO A 42 -37.79 -16.18 -10.35
CA PRO A 42 -37.03 -14.98 -10.68
C PRO A 42 -35.57 -15.29 -11.05
N GLY A 43 -34.92 -16.23 -10.37
CA GLY A 43 -33.46 -16.37 -10.43
C GLY A 43 -32.77 -15.12 -9.91
N GLY A 44 -31.52 -14.90 -10.32
CA GLY A 44 -30.73 -13.80 -9.79
C GLY A 44 -31.13 -12.42 -10.34
N ASN A 45 -31.69 -12.37 -11.56
CA ASN A 45 -31.96 -11.12 -12.28
C ASN A 45 -33.37 -10.99 -12.88
N GLY A 46 -34.25 -11.98 -12.73
CA GLY A 46 -35.62 -11.94 -13.26
C GLY A 46 -35.75 -11.95 -14.79
N VAL A 47 -34.65 -12.04 -15.55
CA VAL A 47 -34.67 -11.97 -17.02
C VAL A 47 -35.18 -13.27 -17.62
N ALA A 48 -36.13 -13.18 -18.55
CA ALA A 48 -36.77 -14.31 -19.24
C ALA A 48 -37.38 -15.35 -18.27
N ALA A 49 -37.93 -14.88 -17.16
CA ALA A 49 -38.45 -15.71 -16.07
C ALA A 49 -39.60 -16.64 -16.49
N ASP A 50 -40.30 -16.35 -17.59
CA ASP A 50 -41.35 -17.18 -18.18
C ASP A 50 -40.84 -18.49 -18.82
N THR A 51 -39.53 -18.65 -18.97
CA THR A 51 -38.90 -19.83 -19.56
C THR A 51 -38.07 -20.62 -18.55
N VAL A 52 -37.78 -21.89 -18.87
CA VAL A 52 -36.81 -22.69 -18.10
C VAL A 52 -35.40 -22.18 -18.40
N ARG A 53 -34.64 -21.84 -17.36
CA ARG A 53 -33.30 -21.24 -17.50
C ARG A 53 -32.24 -22.06 -16.78
N LYS A 54 -31.02 -22.01 -17.30
CA LYS A 54 -29.82 -22.62 -16.71
C LYS A 54 -28.70 -21.59 -16.65
N PRO A 55 -28.71 -20.70 -15.63
CA PRO A 55 -27.70 -19.65 -15.50
C PRO A 55 -26.29 -20.24 -15.42
N ARG A 56 -25.34 -19.63 -16.14
CA ARG A 56 -23.98 -20.15 -16.22
C ARG A 56 -23.26 -20.02 -14.89
N VAL A 57 -22.50 -21.05 -14.50
CA VAL A 57 -21.69 -21.04 -13.27
C VAL A 57 -20.45 -20.18 -13.49
N THR A 58 -20.19 -19.26 -12.56
CA THR A 58 -18.97 -18.44 -12.52
C THR A 58 -18.01 -18.92 -11.43
N HIS A 59 -18.54 -19.37 -10.29
CA HIS A 59 -17.74 -19.83 -9.15
C HIS A 59 -18.33 -21.09 -8.53
N ALA A 60 -17.47 -21.93 -7.95
CA ALA A 60 -17.88 -23.05 -7.11
C ALA A 60 -16.93 -23.21 -5.93
N LEU A 61 -17.48 -23.25 -4.71
CA LEU A 61 -16.73 -23.27 -3.46
C LEU A 61 -17.24 -24.38 -2.55
N TRP A 62 -16.33 -24.98 -1.79
CA TRP A 62 -16.67 -25.82 -0.66
C TRP A 62 -16.92 -24.96 0.58
N HIS A 63 -17.94 -25.30 1.36
CA HIS A 63 -18.01 -24.88 2.75
C HIS A 63 -16.79 -25.41 3.52
N PRO A 64 -16.19 -24.67 4.47
CA PRO A 64 -15.00 -25.08 5.20
C PRO A 64 -15.08 -26.47 5.85
N SER A 65 -16.24 -26.87 6.36
CA SER A 65 -16.43 -28.23 6.92
C SER A 65 -16.64 -29.34 5.88
N GLY A 66 -16.91 -28.98 4.61
CA GLY A 66 -17.38 -29.89 3.56
C GLY A 66 -18.88 -30.18 3.58
N THR A 67 -19.65 -29.54 4.48
CA THR A 67 -21.10 -29.79 4.61
C THR A 67 -21.92 -29.27 3.43
N PHE A 68 -21.46 -28.21 2.75
CA PHE A 68 -22.17 -27.60 1.63
C PHE A 68 -21.22 -27.33 0.46
N ILE A 69 -21.79 -27.21 -0.73
CA ILE A 69 -21.17 -26.55 -1.88
C ILE A 69 -21.96 -25.28 -2.19
N LEU A 70 -21.27 -24.22 -2.58
CA LEU A 70 -21.86 -23.01 -3.12
C LEU A 70 -21.49 -22.91 -4.60
N THR A 71 -22.47 -22.72 -5.48
CA THR A 71 -22.24 -22.25 -6.86
C THR A 71 -22.76 -20.83 -7.01
N ALA A 72 -21.99 -19.98 -7.68
CA ALA A 72 -22.42 -18.65 -8.09
C ALA A 72 -22.60 -18.59 -9.60
N HIS A 73 -23.55 -17.80 -10.06
CA HIS A 73 -23.98 -17.78 -11.46
C HIS A 73 -23.95 -16.37 -12.07
N GLU A 74 -23.89 -16.29 -13.40
CA GLU A 74 -23.84 -15.02 -14.16
C GLU A 74 -25.05 -14.11 -13.90
N ASP A 75 -26.20 -14.67 -13.51
CA ASP A 75 -27.40 -13.90 -13.17
C ASP A 75 -27.36 -13.30 -11.76
N GLY A 76 -26.30 -13.56 -10.98
CA GLY A 76 -26.16 -13.13 -9.59
C GLY A 76 -26.70 -14.11 -8.55
N SER A 77 -27.19 -15.29 -8.97
CA SER A 77 -27.64 -16.34 -8.04
C SER A 77 -26.47 -16.96 -7.28
N LEU A 78 -26.67 -17.17 -5.99
CA LEU A 78 -25.86 -17.95 -5.05
C LEU A 78 -26.67 -19.18 -4.63
N VAL A 79 -26.23 -20.37 -5.02
CA VAL A 79 -26.95 -21.62 -4.82
C VAL A 79 -26.18 -22.55 -3.90
N PHE A 80 -26.79 -22.88 -2.76
CA PHE A 80 -26.25 -23.78 -1.75
C PHE A 80 -26.76 -25.18 -2.00
N TRP A 81 -25.83 -26.14 -2.05
CA TRP A 81 -26.09 -27.54 -2.35
C TRP A 81 -25.73 -28.42 -1.17
N ASP A 82 -26.53 -29.45 -0.97
CA ASP A 82 -26.09 -30.62 -0.22
C ASP A 82 -25.19 -31.50 -1.10
N PRO A 83 -23.94 -31.75 -0.71
CA PRO A 83 -23.01 -32.51 -1.53
C PRO A 83 -23.27 -34.02 -1.51
N LYS A 84 -24.16 -34.53 -0.64
CA LYS A 84 -24.47 -35.97 -0.54
C LYS A 84 -25.72 -36.35 -1.32
N GLU A 85 -26.77 -35.52 -1.25
CA GLU A 85 -28.07 -35.75 -1.89
C GLU A 85 -28.27 -34.98 -3.20
N GLU A 86 -27.27 -34.21 -3.64
CA GLU A 86 -27.32 -33.41 -4.88
C GLU A 86 -28.49 -32.40 -4.89
N LYS A 87 -28.88 -31.97 -3.70
CA LYS A 87 -30.11 -31.20 -3.48
C LYS A 87 -29.82 -29.73 -3.26
N VAL A 88 -30.61 -28.86 -3.89
CA VAL A 88 -30.61 -27.43 -3.58
C VAL A 88 -31.18 -27.21 -2.18
N ILE A 89 -30.36 -26.63 -1.30
CA ILE A 89 -30.74 -26.18 0.04
C ILE A 89 -31.44 -24.82 -0.03
N MET A 90 -30.85 -23.90 -0.80
CA MET A 90 -31.28 -22.52 -0.95
C MET A 90 -30.68 -21.95 -2.23
N ALA A 91 -31.45 -21.19 -2.99
CA ALA A 91 -30.92 -20.24 -3.97
C ALA A 91 -31.26 -18.83 -3.52
N ARG A 92 -30.29 -17.91 -3.53
CA ARG A 92 -30.46 -16.52 -3.09
C ARG A 92 -29.65 -15.55 -3.95
N THR A 93 -29.98 -14.26 -3.90
CA THR A 93 -29.04 -13.19 -4.24
C THR A 93 -28.43 -12.63 -2.94
N LEU A 94 -27.77 -11.48 -2.98
CA LEU A 94 -27.37 -10.79 -1.75
C LEU A 94 -28.58 -10.43 -0.88
N THR A 95 -29.70 -10.03 -1.50
CA THR A 95 -30.86 -9.45 -0.79
C THR A 95 -32.11 -10.35 -0.78
N GLU A 96 -32.26 -11.24 -1.75
CA GLU A 96 -33.47 -12.06 -1.93
C GLU A 96 -33.19 -13.55 -1.75
N PHE A 97 -34.20 -14.31 -1.32
CA PHE A 97 -34.07 -15.73 -0.98
C PHE A 97 -35.10 -16.58 -1.73
N ASN A 98 -34.82 -17.87 -1.87
CA ASN A 98 -35.62 -18.85 -2.62
C ASN A 98 -35.87 -18.40 -4.07
N VAL A 99 -34.90 -17.75 -4.70
CA VAL A 99 -35.05 -17.19 -6.05
C VAL A 99 -35.25 -18.25 -7.13
N ASN A 100 -35.08 -19.53 -6.77
CA ASN A 100 -35.37 -20.67 -7.62
C ASN A 100 -36.83 -21.11 -7.63
N GLN A 101 -37.69 -20.51 -6.80
CA GLN A 101 -39.11 -20.83 -6.71
C GLN A 101 -39.95 -19.84 -7.54
N PRO A 102 -41.01 -20.31 -8.24
CA PRO A 102 -41.91 -19.42 -8.94
C PRO A 102 -42.53 -18.35 -8.05
N SER A 103 -42.55 -17.10 -8.52
CA SER A 103 -43.14 -15.96 -7.84
C SER A 103 -44.14 -15.26 -8.76
N PRO A 104 -45.28 -14.76 -8.25
CA PRO A 104 -46.23 -13.99 -9.06
C PRO A 104 -45.66 -12.63 -9.50
N ASP A 105 -44.74 -12.06 -8.72
CA ASP A 105 -44.14 -10.74 -8.96
C ASP A 105 -42.66 -10.89 -9.31
N VAL A 106 -42.36 -11.13 -10.60
CA VAL A 106 -40.99 -11.17 -11.11
C VAL A 106 -40.71 -9.93 -11.94
N SER A 107 -39.91 -9.02 -11.39
CA SER A 107 -39.38 -7.87 -12.11
C SER A 107 -37.91 -8.11 -12.50
N PRO A 108 -37.52 -7.80 -13.75
CA PRO A 108 -36.12 -7.84 -14.13
C PRO A 108 -35.31 -6.84 -13.29
N SER A 109 -34.21 -7.29 -12.72
CA SER A 109 -33.25 -6.45 -12.00
C SER A 109 -31.85 -6.68 -12.56
N LEU A 110 -31.09 -5.61 -12.70
CA LEU A 110 -29.68 -5.71 -13.06
C LEU A 110 -28.88 -5.77 -11.77
N ASN A 111 -28.09 -6.83 -11.60
CA ASN A 111 -27.08 -6.93 -10.57
C ASN A 111 -25.70 -6.88 -11.22
N GLU A 112 -24.74 -6.27 -10.55
CA GLU A 112 -23.35 -6.33 -10.98
C GLU A 112 -22.85 -7.78 -10.91
N PRO A 113 -22.02 -8.20 -11.88
CA PRO A 113 -21.41 -9.52 -11.83
C PRO A 113 -20.65 -9.74 -10.53
N ILE A 114 -20.75 -10.95 -9.99
CA ILE A 114 -19.90 -11.34 -8.85
C ILE A 114 -18.50 -11.64 -9.40
N THR A 115 -17.53 -10.80 -9.04
CA THR A 115 -16.16 -10.89 -9.54
C THR A 115 -15.30 -11.84 -8.71
N LYS A 116 -15.57 -11.94 -7.39
CA LYS A 116 -14.89 -12.88 -6.50
C LYS A 116 -15.72 -13.25 -5.28
N ILE A 117 -15.55 -14.49 -4.82
CA ILE A 117 -16.14 -15.01 -3.58
C ILE A 117 -15.07 -15.78 -2.79
N ALA A 118 -15.06 -15.62 -1.48
CA ALA A 118 -14.31 -16.45 -0.54
C ALA A 118 -15.22 -16.94 0.59
N TRP A 119 -15.09 -18.23 0.94
CA TRP A 119 -15.78 -18.81 2.11
C TRP A 119 -14.83 -18.82 3.29
N CYS A 120 -14.92 -17.77 4.11
CA CYS A 120 -14.08 -17.57 5.27
C CYS A 120 -14.59 -18.40 6.45
N CYS A 121 -13.70 -18.78 7.35
CA CYS A 121 -14.06 -19.32 8.65
C CYS A 121 -13.14 -18.76 9.73
N LYS A 122 -13.55 -18.87 11.00
CA LYS A 122 -12.69 -18.55 12.14
C LYS A 122 -11.71 -19.70 12.39
N GLU A 123 -10.93 -19.59 13.47
CA GLU A 123 -10.14 -20.72 13.98
C GLU A 123 -11.00 -21.98 14.10
N ASN A 124 -12.17 -21.87 14.74
CA ASN A 124 -13.22 -22.87 14.61
C ASN A 124 -13.84 -22.79 13.21
N CYS A 125 -13.41 -23.71 12.33
CA CYS A 125 -13.84 -23.72 10.93
C CYS A 125 -15.34 -23.99 10.71
N ASP A 126 -16.09 -24.38 11.74
CA ASP A 126 -17.55 -24.48 11.67
C ASP A 126 -18.23 -23.10 11.86
N ASP A 127 -17.56 -22.07 12.36
CA ASP A 127 -18.04 -20.69 12.38
C ASP A 127 -17.55 -19.97 11.10
N SER A 128 -18.46 -19.73 10.15
CA SER A 128 -18.09 -19.35 8.77
C SER A 128 -18.92 -18.20 8.20
N GLY A 129 -18.44 -17.64 7.09
CA GLY A 129 -19.12 -16.57 6.36
C GLY A 129 -18.61 -16.43 4.92
N LEU A 130 -19.32 -15.68 4.10
CA LEU A 130 -18.99 -15.43 2.70
C LEU A 130 -18.57 -13.98 2.50
N LEU A 131 -17.37 -13.76 1.99
CA LEU A 131 -16.94 -12.45 1.48
C LEU A 131 -17.13 -12.41 -0.03
N ILE A 132 -17.87 -11.42 -0.53
CA ILE A 132 -18.29 -11.31 -1.93
C ILE A 132 -17.93 -9.93 -2.48
N ALA A 133 -17.29 -9.90 -3.65
CA ALA A 133 -17.10 -8.72 -4.48
C ALA A 133 -18.12 -8.73 -5.63
N GLY A 134 -18.85 -7.62 -5.82
CA GLY A 134 -19.94 -7.52 -6.80
C GLY A 134 -21.26 -8.09 -6.29
N GLY A 135 -22.21 -8.36 -7.20
CA GLY A 135 -23.55 -8.85 -6.88
C GLY A 135 -24.51 -7.78 -6.32
N GLN A 136 -24.04 -6.55 -6.13
CA GLN A 136 -24.84 -5.40 -5.71
C GLN A 136 -25.62 -4.82 -6.89
N LYS A 137 -26.66 -4.04 -6.61
CA LYS A 137 -27.34 -3.29 -7.68
C LYS A 137 -26.44 -2.16 -8.21
N PRO A 138 -26.50 -1.80 -9.49
CA PRO A 138 -25.69 -0.74 -10.08
C PRO A 138 -25.80 0.62 -9.40
N ASP A 139 -26.96 0.91 -8.80
CA ASP A 139 -27.29 2.13 -8.06
C ASP A 139 -26.92 2.09 -6.57
N ALA A 140 -26.33 0.99 -6.09
CA ALA A 140 -25.88 0.88 -4.71
C ALA A 140 -24.81 1.94 -4.39
N SER A 141 -25.01 2.67 -3.29
CA SER A 141 -24.08 3.69 -2.81
C SER A 141 -24.01 3.68 -1.28
N PRO A 142 -22.80 3.58 -0.68
CA PRO A 142 -21.52 3.33 -1.34
C PRO A 142 -21.44 1.90 -1.89
N LYS A 143 -20.69 1.71 -2.99
CA LYS A 143 -20.31 0.37 -3.46
C LYS A 143 -19.33 -0.27 -2.49
N GLY A 144 -19.34 -1.59 -2.40
CA GLY A 144 -18.61 -2.29 -1.36
C GLY A 144 -18.40 -3.77 -1.65
N LEU A 145 -17.54 -4.39 -0.84
CA LEU A 145 -17.61 -5.84 -0.65
C LEU A 145 -18.76 -6.14 0.33
N THR A 146 -19.33 -7.33 0.22
CA THR A 146 -20.38 -7.80 1.12
C THR A 146 -19.89 -9.01 1.91
N PHE A 147 -19.85 -8.90 3.23
CA PHE A 147 -19.60 -10.04 4.11
C PHE A 147 -20.91 -10.57 4.70
N ILE A 148 -21.26 -11.83 4.40
CA ILE A 148 -22.41 -12.53 4.97
C ILE A 148 -21.90 -13.47 6.05
N ASP A 149 -22.09 -13.11 7.31
CA ASP A 149 -21.76 -13.93 8.47
C ASP A 149 -22.84 -15.02 8.63
N LEU A 150 -22.49 -16.28 8.38
CA LEU A 150 -23.38 -17.43 8.56
C LEU A 150 -23.38 -17.93 10.01
N GLY A 151 -22.28 -17.70 10.72
CA GLY A 151 -22.03 -18.18 12.07
C GLY A 151 -21.79 -19.69 12.15
N GLN A 152 -22.00 -20.24 13.35
CA GLN A 152 -21.86 -21.67 13.62
C GLN A 152 -22.71 -22.57 12.70
N THR A 153 -22.04 -23.47 11.99
CA THR A 153 -22.62 -24.47 11.10
C THR A 153 -23.45 -25.47 11.90
N PRO A 154 -24.73 -25.71 11.54
CA PRO A 154 -25.53 -26.75 12.16
C PRO A 154 -24.93 -28.14 11.95
N VAL A 155 -25.10 -29.02 12.95
CA VAL A 155 -24.67 -30.42 12.83
C VAL A 155 -25.56 -31.12 11.80
N TYR A 156 -24.97 -31.50 10.66
CA TYR A 156 -25.69 -32.08 9.53
C TYR A 156 -26.58 -33.26 9.92
N ALA A 157 -26.06 -34.20 10.71
CA ALA A 157 -26.75 -35.44 11.06
C ALA A 157 -28.04 -35.27 11.87
N THR A 158 -28.23 -34.12 12.52
CA THR A 158 -29.40 -33.83 13.38
C THR A 158 -30.26 -32.68 12.87
N SER A 159 -29.86 -32.03 11.77
CA SER A 159 -30.53 -30.85 11.24
C SER A 159 -31.56 -31.24 10.17
N THR A 160 -32.70 -30.56 10.17
CA THR A 160 -33.67 -30.66 9.06
C THR A 160 -33.22 -29.77 7.90
N TRP A 161 -33.71 -30.05 6.69
CA TRP A 161 -33.46 -29.20 5.52
C TRP A 161 -33.83 -27.73 5.75
N GLN A 162 -34.90 -27.47 6.50
CA GLN A 162 -35.32 -26.11 6.82
C GLN A 162 -34.31 -25.40 7.73
N VAL A 163 -33.72 -26.09 8.70
CA VAL A 163 -32.66 -25.54 9.55
C VAL A 163 -31.42 -25.20 8.72
N LEU A 164 -31.03 -26.09 7.81
CA LEU A 164 -29.89 -25.86 6.91
C LEU A 164 -30.17 -24.69 5.95
N ALA A 165 -31.37 -24.61 5.37
CA ALA A 165 -31.78 -23.50 4.52
C ALA A 165 -31.79 -22.16 5.28
N ASN A 166 -32.30 -22.13 6.52
CA ASN A 166 -32.28 -20.94 7.36
C ASN A 166 -30.85 -20.51 7.71
N TYR A 167 -29.92 -21.44 7.93
CA TYR A 167 -28.51 -21.14 8.15
C TYR A 167 -27.89 -20.37 6.96
N THR A 168 -28.16 -20.80 5.73
CA THR A 168 -27.63 -20.15 4.50
C THR A 168 -28.16 -18.74 4.27
N ARG A 169 -29.18 -18.29 5.01
CA ARG A 169 -29.63 -16.89 4.97
C ARG A 169 -28.62 -15.93 5.63
N GLY A 170 -27.79 -16.44 6.54
CA GLY A 170 -26.84 -15.65 7.30
C GLY A 170 -27.48 -15.00 8.53
N LYS A 171 -26.67 -14.79 9.56
CA LYS A 171 -27.02 -14.09 10.79
C LYS A 171 -26.94 -12.58 10.61
N ARG A 172 -25.95 -12.11 9.87
CA ARG A 172 -25.69 -10.68 9.63
C ARG A 172 -25.02 -10.50 8.28
N GLN A 173 -25.33 -9.38 7.63
CA GLN A 173 -24.63 -8.90 6.46
C GLN A 173 -23.94 -7.58 6.81
N THR A 174 -22.64 -7.50 6.52
CA THR A 174 -21.80 -6.34 6.80
C THR A 174 -21.23 -5.82 5.48
N PRO A 175 -21.53 -4.57 5.09
CA PRO A 175 -20.86 -3.94 3.96
C PRO A 175 -19.44 -3.52 4.35
N LEU A 176 -18.50 -3.72 3.43
CA LEU A 176 -17.13 -3.21 3.52
C LEU A 176 -17.00 -2.13 2.44
N PRO A 177 -17.19 -0.84 2.79
CA PRO A 177 -17.35 0.23 1.81
C PRO A 177 -16.04 0.52 1.08
N LEU A 178 -16.13 0.80 -0.22
CA LEU A 178 -15.03 1.32 -1.04
C LEU A 178 -15.11 2.85 -1.13
N PRO A 179 -14.02 3.53 -1.54
CA PRO A 179 -14.07 4.94 -1.89
C PRO A 179 -15.16 5.24 -2.92
N ALA A 180 -15.66 6.49 -2.93
CA ALA A 180 -16.71 6.91 -3.84
C ALA A 180 -16.28 6.69 -5.31
N GLY A 181 -17.16 6.08 -6.11
CA GLY A 181 -16.87 5.77 -7.52
C GLY A 181 -15.98 4.55 -7.76
N ALA A 182 -15.38 3.96 -6.72
CA ALA A 182 -14.54 2.78 -6.85
C ALA A 182 -15.35 1.48 -7.00
N GLN A 183 -14.77 0.50 -7.69
CA GLN A 183 -15.33 -0.85 -7.84
C GLN A 183 -14.25 -1.88 -7.56
N ALA A 184 -14.59 -2.95 -6.84
CA ALA A 184 -13.66 -4.04 -6.57
C ALA A 184 -13.58 -5.01 -7.77
N VAL A 185 -12.37 -5.24 -8.25
CA VAL A 185 -12.07 -6.23 -9.29
C VAL A 185 -11.69 -7.56 -8.66
N ASP A 186 -10.84 -7.51 -7.63
CA ASP A 186 -10.29 -8.69 -6.95
C ASP A 186 -10.02 -8.36 -5.47
N PHE A 187 -9.83 -9.36 -4.62
CA PHE A 187 -9.34 -9.19 -3.26
C PHE A 187 -8.45 -10.36 -2.80
N LEU A 188 -7.53 -10.07 -1.88
CA LEU A 188 -6.70 -11.04 -1.18
C LEU A 188 -7.01 -10.99 0.32
N LEU A 189 -7.21 -12.15 0.93
CA LEU A 189 -7.35 -12.29 2.38
C LEU A 189 -5.99 -12.49 3.03
N ILE A 190 -5.83 -11.95 4.24
CA ILE A 190 -4.64 -12.16 5.07
C ILE A 190 -5.00 -13.12 6.20
N PRO A 191 -4.79 -14.45 6.04
CA PRO A 191 -5.17 -15.46 7.04
C PRO A 191 -4.27 -15.39 8.28
N ARG A 192 -4.88 -15.48 9.47
CA ARG A 192 -4.13 -15.56 10.74
C ARG A 192 -3.66 -16.97 11.05
N PHE A 193 -4.53 -17.96 10.85
CA PHE A 193 -4.38 -19.25 11.52
C PHE A 193 -3.69 -20.32 10.68
N SER A 194 -4.09 -20.49 9.42
CA SER A 194 -3.48 -21.48 8.54
C SER A 194 -3.62 -21.12 7.05
N PRO A 195 -2.78 -21.70 6.17
CA PRO A 195 -2.89 -21.50 4.73
C PRO A 195 -4.03 -22.32 4.09
N HIS A 196 -4.74 -23.15 4.87
CA HIS A 196 -5.80 -24.03 4.37
C HIS A 196 -7.08 -23.22 4.09
N PHE A 197 -8.14 -23.92 3.66
CA PHE A 197 -9.44 -23.30 3.33
C PHE A 197 -9.31 -22.18 2.28
N ALA A 198 -8.47 -22.41 1.26
CA ALA A 198 -8.15 -21.43 0.22
C ALA A 198 -7.60 -20.09 0.78
N GLY A 199 -6.84 -20.14 1.88
CA GLY A 199 -6.26 -18.96 2.52
C GLY A 199 -7.27 -18.08 3.26
N ALA A 200 -8.42 -18.65 3.65
CA ALA A 200 -9.54 -17.90 4.25
C ALA A 200 -9.82 -18.27 5.72
N GLN A 201 -8.84 -18.80 6.45
CA GLN A 201 -8.99 -19.15 7.87
C GLN A 201 -8.52 -18.03 8.80
N ASP A 202 -9.48 -17.54 9.59
CA ASP A 202 -9.40 -16.43 10.52
C ASP A 202 -8.71 -15.19 9.92
N PRO A 203 -9.19 -14.64 8.78
CA PRO A 203 -8.50 -13.53 8.15
C PRO A 203 -8.61 -12.25 8.98
N ILE A 204 -7.51 -11.50 9.06
CA ILE A 204 -7.41 -10.25 9.85
C ILE A 204 -7.64 -9.01 9.00
N ALA A 205 -7.41 -9.13 7.69
CA ALA A 205 -7.50 -8.04 6.74
C ALA A 205 -7.85 -8.57 5.35
N VAL A 206 -8.32 -7.65 4.51
CA VAL A 206 -8.53 -7.84 3.08
C VAL A 206 -7.83 -6.73 2.32
N ILE A 207 -7.01 -7.10 1.33
CA ILE A 207 -6.41 -6.18 0.36
C ILE A 207 -7.26 -6.26 -0.90
N THR A 208 -7.88 -5.15 -1.31
CA THR A 208 -8.82 -5.11 -2.45
C THR A 208 -8.17 -4.39 -3.61
N LEU A 209 -8.21 -5.00 -4.80
CA LEU A 209 -7.82 -4.38 -6.06
C LEU A 209 -9.03 -3.69 -6.67
N LEU A 210 -8.88 -2.39 -6.92
CA LEU A 210 -9.90 -1.55 -7.53
C LEU A 210 -9.80 -1.56 -9.05
N SER A 211 -10.89 -1.17 -9.73
CA SER A 211 -10.93 -1.00 -11.19
C SER A 211 -10.00 0.10 -11.71
N SER A 212 -9.55 1.02 -10.84
CA SER A 212 -8.49 1.99 -11.14
C SER A 212 -7.10 1.35 -11.24
N GLY A 213 -6.92 0.12 -10.74
CA GLY A 213 -5.61 -0.51 -10.55
C GLY A 213 -4.99 -0.25 -9.16
N GLU A 214 -5.66 0.55 -8.32
CA GLU A 214 -5.22 0.83 -6.96
C GLU A 214 -5.55 -0.31 -5.99
N LEU A 215 -4.81 -0.36 -4.90
CA LEU A 215 -5.03 -1.22 -3.76
C LEU A 215 -5.56 -0.41 -2.59
N ILE A 216 -6.48 -1.03 -1.84
CA ILE A 216 -6.88 -0.57 -0.52
C ILE A 216 -6.79 -1.73 0.47
N THR A 217 -6.53 -1.43 1.75
CA THR A 217 -6.53 -2.44 2.81
C THR A 217 -7.62 -2.12 3.82
N MET A 218 -8.41 -3.13 4.17
CA MET A 218 -9.44 -3.02 5.20
C MET A 218 -9.23 -4.11 6.25
N SER A 219 -9.56 -3.77 7.51
CA SER A 219 -9.72 -4.74 8.58
C SER A 219 -10.85 -5.72 8.25
N PHE A 220 -10.67 -6.98 8.63
CA PHE A 220 -11.70 -8.01 8.46
C PHE A 220 -12.13 -8.57 9.82
N PRO A 221 -13.45 -8.75 10.07
CA PRO A 221 -14.59 -8.58 9.16
C PRO A 221 -15.22 -7.18 9.17
N SER A 222 -14.64 -6.22 9.90
CA SER A 222 -15.26 -4.91 10.15
C SER A 222 -15.32 -3.97 8.95
N GLY A 223 -14.41 -4.10 7.97
CA GLY A 223 -14.38 -3.24 6.79
C GLY A 223 -13.80 -1.85 7.01
N TYR A 224 -13.24 -1.55 8.19
CA TYR A 224 -12.59 -0.26 8.40
C TYR A 224 -11.29 -0.20 7.59
N PRO A 225 -11.07 0.89 6.81
CA PRO A 225 -9.78 1.14 6.19
C PRO A 225 -8.67 1.10 7.23
N ILE A 226 -7.58 0.39 6.92
CA ILE A 226 -6.38 0.34 7.75
C ILE A 226 -5.17 0.73 6.91
N SER A 227 -4.24 1.44 7.53
CA SER A 227 -3.05 1.88 6.83
C SER A 227 -2.11 0.71 6.53
N PRO A 228 -1.58 0.58 5.30
CA PRO A 228 -0.52 -0.36 4.97
C PRO A 228 0.87 0.09 5.48
N THR A 229 1.00 1.31 6.00
CA THR A 229 2.25 1.89 6.46
C THR A 229 2.85 1.02 7.57
N ASN A 230 4.12 0.63 7.42
CA ASN A 230 4.82 -0.31 8.31
C ASN A 230 4.22 -1.74 8.38
N GLN A 231 3.26 -2.06 7.51
CA GLN A 231 2.68 -3.40 7.36
C GLN A 231 3.12 -4.05 6.05
N LEU A 232 3.34 -3.23 5.02
CA LEU A 232 3.83 -3.61 3.69
C LEU A 232 5.08 -2.80 3.32
N HIS A 233 5.89 -3.35 2.43
CA HIS A 233 7.08 -2.67 1.92
C HIS A 233 6.71 -1.35 1.20
N PRO A 234 7.50 -0.27 1.33
CA PRO A 234 7.20 1.03 0.71
C PRO A 234 6.94 0.98 -0.80
N SER A 235 7.52 0.01 -1.52
CA SER A 235 7.25 -0.16 -2.96
C SER A 235 5.78 -0.40 -3.30
N VAL A 236 5.01 -1.02 -2.40
CA VAL A 236 3.58 -1.25 -2.61
C VAL A 236 2.77 0.05 -2.49
N SER A 237 3.30 1.06 -1.78
CA SER A 237 2.62 2.34 -1.60
C SER A 237 2.39 3.09 -2.91
N PHE A 238 3.18 2.83 -3.96
CA PHE A 238 3.02 3.45 -5.28
C PHE A 238 1.68 3.16 -5.95
N VAL A 239 0.98 2.12 -5.50
CA VAL A 239 -0.35 1.73 -5.98
C VAL A 239 -1.36 1.60 -4.84
N HIS A 240 -1.05 2.10 -3.64
CA HIS A 240 -1.85 1.88 -2.43
C HIS A 240 -2.10 3.15 -1.60
N PRO A 241 -2.96 4.07 -2.07
CA PRO A 241 -3.39 4.29 -3.46
C PRO A 241 -2.28 4.96 -4.30
N PHE A 242 -2.57 5.34 -5.55
CA PHE A 242 -1.52 5.89 -6.43
C PHE A 242 -0.84 7.14 -5.85
N VAL A 243 0.45 7.25 -6.13
CA VAL A 243 1.25 8.43 -5.76
C VAL A 243 1.01 9.55 -6.78
N THR A 244 0.54 10.69 -6.30
CA THR A 244 0.24 11.88 -7.09
C THR A 244 1.43 12.84 -7.17
N LYS A 245 2.25 12.89 -6.12
CA LYS A 245 3.44 13.74 -6.07
C LYS A 245 4.55 13.13 -5.22
N VAL A 246 5.80 13.35 -5.62
CA VAL A 246 6.99 12.98 -4.85
C VAL A 246 7.85 14.21 -4.60
N ASN A 247 8.47 14.26 -3.43
CA ASN A 247 9.58 15.13 -3.12
C ASN A 247 10.67 14.32 -2.39
N VAL A 248 11.90 14.84 -2.35
CA VAL A 248 13.01 14.23 -1.64
C VAL A 248 13.75 15.30 -0.85
N SER A 249 14.10 14.99 0.39
CA SER A 249 14.93 15.85 1.25
C SER A 249 16.07 15.05 1.85
N CYS A 250 17.24 15.68 1.99
CA CYS A 250 18.39 15.08 2.66
C CYS A 250 18.33 15.45 4.15
N LEU A 251 18.24 14.46 5.03
CA LEU A 251 18.18 14.66 6.48
C LEU A 251 19.48 14.25 7.14
N GLU A 252 19.84 14.97 8.20
CA GLU A 252 20.96 14.56 9.04
C GLU A 252 20.67 13.18 9.64
N ARG A 253 21.64 12.26 9.55
CA ARG A 253 21.48 10.89 10.04
C ARG A 253 20.96 10.83 11.50
N PRO A 254 21.51 11.56 12.49
CA PRO A 254 21.00 11.53 13.86
C PRO A 254 19.53 11.98 13.96
N ARG A 255 19.11 12.93 13.12
CA ARG A 255 17.73 13.40 13.08
C ARG A 255 16.80 12.31 12.56
N TRP A 256 17.11 11.70 11.43
CA TRP A 256 16.28 10.61 10.87
C TRP A 256 16.19 9.40 11.80
N LEU A 257 17.31 9.01 12.42
CA LEU A 257 17.34 7.90 13.38
C LEU A 257 16.60 8.20 14.70
N SER A 258 16.16 9.44 14.92
CA SER A 258 15.31 9.79 16.07
C SER A 258 13.80 9.76 15.72
N MET A 259 13.47 9.65 14.43
CA MET A 259 12.10 9.76 13.92
C MET A 259 11.49 8.38 13.73
N PHE A 260 11.07 7.76 14.84
CA PHE A 260 10.31 6.51 14.85
C PHE A 260 8.87 6.75 15.30
N GLU A 261 7.91 6.55 14.40
CA GLU A 261 6.50 6.71 14.74
C GLU A 261 6.03 5.62 15.71
N LYS A 262 5.24 6.03 16.70
CA LYS A 262 4.51 5.13 17.58
C LYS A 262 3.04 5.25 17.24
N ARG A 263 2.53 4.28 16.48
CA ARG A 263 1.14 4.23 16.02
C ARG A 263 0.48 2.95 16.52
N ASN A 264 -0.82 3.03 16.83
CA ASN A 264 -1.66 1.86 17.03
C ASN A 264 -1.67 1.05 15.74
N GLN A 265 -1.09 -0.15 15.77
CA GLN A 265 -1.06 -1.07 14.65
C GLN A 265 -1.72 -2.37 15.06
N GLY A 266 -2.41 -2.99 14.10
CA GLY A 266 -2.94 -4.33 14.25
C GLY A 266 -1.84 -5.38 14.23
N GLU A 267 -2.26 -6.64 14.14
CA GLU A 267 -1.34 -7.74 13.90
C GLU A 267 -0.61 -7.57 12.55
N PRO A 268 0.70 -7.88 12.46
CA PRO A 268 1.46 -7.77 11.22
C PRO A 268 0.85 -8.56 10.06
N LEU A 269 0.64 -7.89 8.92
CA LEU A 269 0.14 -8.53 7.69
C LEU A 269 1.14 -9.54 7.09
N VAL A 270 2.44 -9.26 7.21
CA VAL A 270 3.51 -10.10 6.69
C VAL A 270 4.54 -10.35 7.80
N LYS A 271 4.95 -11.62 7.95
CA LYS A 271 5.91 -12.08 8.98
C LYS A 271 7.06 -12.90 8.40
N GLY A 272 7.03 -13.16 7.09
CA GLY A 272 7.95 -14.06 6.41
C GLY A 272 9.18 -13.35 5.86
N GLY A 273 10.17 -14.15 5.48
CA GLY A 273 11.44 -13.68 4.93
C GLY A 273 12.45 -13.24 5.99
N ALA A 274 13.67 -12.94 5.54
CA ALA A 274 14.73 -12.36 6.34
C ALA A 274 15.55 -11.41 5.46
N GLU A 275 15.76 -10.19 5.95
CA GLU A 275 16.62 -9.21 5.30
C GLU A 275 18.07 -9.70 5.29
N ALA A 276 18.73 -9.54 4.15
CA ALA A 276 20.14 -9.86 4.03
C ALA A 276 21.01 -8.74 4.59
N GLN A 277 22.20 -9.10 5.08
CA GLN A 277 23.16 -8.11 5.52
C GLN A 277 23.64 -7.27 4.34
N ARG A 278 23.46 -5.95 4.46
CA ARG A 278 23.92 -4.96 3.50
C ARG A 278 25.04 -4.12 4.11
N PRO A 279 25.94 -3.54 3.29
CA PRO A 279 26.93 -2.62 3.79
C PRO A 279 26.25 -1.41 4.43
N ARG A 280 26.76 -0.94 5.59
CA ARG A 280 26.26 0.29 6.19
C ARG A 280 26.80 1.50 5.43
N LYS A 281 25.90 2.41 5.05
CA LYS A 281 26.27 3.74 4.57
C LYS A 281 26.83 4.57 5.73
N ARG A 282 28.15 4.78 5.71
CA ARG A 282 28.89 5.43 6.80
C ARG A 282 28.80 6.96 6.67
N TYR A 283 28.36 7.63 7.74
CA TYR A 283 28.51 9.07 7.99
C TYR A 283 27.82 10.08 7.05
N GLU A 284 27.02 9.63 6.09
CA GLU A 284 26.27 10.52 5.18
C GLU A 284 24.86 10.87 5.67
N GLU A 285 24.31 11.95 5.11
CA GLU A 285 22.90 12.29 5.18
C GLU A 285 22.03 11.17 4.60
N ARG A 286 20.77 11.12 5.06
CA ARG A 286 19.77 10.15 4.61
C ARG A 286 18.85 10.80 3.60
N THR A 287 18.58 10.09 2.52
CA THR A 287 17.78 10.58 1.41
C THR A 287 16.35 10.13 1.61
N ILE A 288 15.50 11.05 2.04
CA ILE A 288 14.15 10.77 2.52
C ILE A 288 13.12 11.12 1.44
N ILE A 289 12.43 10.10 0.95
CA ILE A 289 11.33 10.23 0.00
C ILE A 289 10.08 10.68 0.76
N GLN A 290 9.37 11.66 0.21
CA GLN A 290 8.03 12.07 0.62
C GLN A 290 7.09 11.80 -0.56
N ALA A 291 6.14 10.89 -0.40
CA ALA A 291 5.18 10.53 -1.45
C ALA A 291 3.76 10.84 -1.01
N ALA A 292 3.11 11.75 -1.74
CA ALA A 292 1.70 12.10 -1.57
C ALA A 292 0.83 11.14 -2.38
N HIS A 293 -0.24 10.64 -1.78
CA HIS A 293 -1.15 9.68 -2.37
C HIS A 293 -2.51 10.31 -2.69
N ALA A 294 -3.28 9.63 -3.56
CA ALA A 294 -4.61 10.09 -3.97
C ALA A 294 -5.63 10.18 -2.81
N ASP A 295 -5.40 9.47 -1.70
CA ASP A 295 -6.21 9.56 -0.47
C ASP A 295 -5.78 10.71 0.46
N SER A 296 -4.96 11.65 -0.03
CA SER A 296 -4.42 12.77 0.74
C SER A 296 -3.52 12.36 1.91
N THR A 297 -3.04 11.11 1.95
CA THR A 297 -1.97 10.72 2.87
C THR A 297 -0.60 10.99 2.24
N ILE A 298 0.39 11.26 3.09
CA ILE A 298 1.80 11.36 2.69
C ILE A 298 2.56 10.30 3.45
N ARG A 299 3.28 9.44 2.74
CA ARG A 299 4.20 8.46 3.31
C ARG A 299 5.63 8.92 3.12
N ILE A 300 6.43 8.78 4.16
CA ILE A 300 7.79 9.32 4.21
C ILE A 300 8.76 8.22 4.66
N TRP A 301 9.79 7.94 3.87
CA TRP A 301 10.72 6.85 4.17
C TRP A 301 12.11 7.08 3.59
N ASP A 302 13.09 6.36 4.12
CA ASP A 302 14.44 6.36 3.59
C ASP A 302 14.49 5.59 2.27
N SER A 303 15.02 6.22 1.22
CA SER A 303 15.14 5.58 -0.09
C SER A 303 15.98 4.31 -0.07
N GLY A 304 17.03 4.25 0.77
CA GLY A 304 18.05 3.22 0.73
C GLY A 304 18.82 3.19 -0.62
N HIS A 305 20.12 2.96 -0.58
CA HIS A 305 20.98 2.83 -1.75
C HIS A 305 21.90 1.62 -1.63
N ALA A 306 21.33 0.42 -1.83
CA ALA A 306 22.03 -0.87 -1.70
C ALA A 306 22.78 -1.06 -0.36
N ASP A 307 22.34 -0.33 0.65
CA ASP A 307 22.90 -0.26 1.99
C ASP A 307 21.89 -0.78 3.03
N ASP A 308 22.39 -0.91 4.26
CA ASP A 308 21.60 -1.23 5.45
C ASP A 308 20.72 -0.02 5.81
N ILE A 309 19.40 -0.18 5.73
CA ILE A 309 18.44 0.88 6.07
C ILE A 309 18.27 0.90 7.59
N GLU A 310 19.03 1.77 8.26
CA GLU A 310 19.08 1.84 9.72
C GLU A 310 17.76 2.23 10.41
N ASN A 311 16.93 3.02 9.72
CA ASN A 311 15.53 3.25 10.10
C ASN A 311 14.64 2.84 8.91
N GLY A 312 14.26 1.56 8.89
CA GLY A 312 13.37 1.00 7.87
C GLY A 312 11.88 1.30 8.08
N THR A 313 11.53 2.13 9.08
CA THR A 313 10.12 2.50 9.31
C THR A 313 9.71 3.68 8.43
N GLN A 314 8.46 3.65 8.00
CA GLN A 314 7.79 4.73 7.29
C GLN A 314 7.08 5.64 8.29
N LEU A 315 7.13 6.95 8.03
CA LEU A 315 6.28 7.94 8.68
C LEU A 315 5.04 8.19 7.81
N GLN A 316 3.95 8.62 8.44
CA GLN A 316 2.71 8.95 7.74
C GLN A 316 2.11 10.24 8.27
N VAL A 317 1.62 11.06 7.34
CA VAL A 317 0.84 12.26 7.61
C VAL A 317 -0.49 12.18 6.88
N ASP A 318 -1.59 12.51 7.55
CA ASP A 318 -2.94 12.60 6.98
C ASP A 318 -3.34 14.07 6.77
N VAL A 319 -3.31 14.52 5.51
CA VAL A 319 -3.60 15.91 5.14
C VAL A 319 -5.11 16.18 5.19
N ALA A 320 -5.94 15.21 4.82
CA ALA A 320 -7.39 15.31 4.90
C ALA A 320 -7.86 15.56 6.34
N ARG A 321 -7.30 14.81 7.28
CA ARG A 321 -7.56 15.03 8.70
C ARG A 321 -7.03 16.38 9.19
N ALA A 322 -5.84 16.81 8.78
CA ALA A 322 -5.30 18.12 9.15
C ALA A 322 -6.17 19.29 8.66
N LEU A 323 -6.82 19.14 7.50
CA LEU A 323 -7.74 20.12 6.94
C LEU A 323 -9.19 19.97 7.44
N ASP A 324 -9.52 18.86 8.10
CA ASP A 324 -10.88 18.51 8.55
C ASP A 324 -11.88 18.39 7.39
N ARG A 325 -11.43 17.82 6.25
CA ARG A 325 -12.25 17.51 5.07
C ARG A 325 -11.65 16.35 4.27
N PHE A 326 -12.48 15.65 3.49
CA PHE A 326 -12.05 14.47 2.70
C PHE A 326 -12.07 14.69 1.19
N ASP A 327 -12.62 15.82 0.73
CA ASP A 327 -12.77 16.15 -0.68
C ASP A 327 -11.99 17.41 -1.06
N ASP A 328 -11.63 17.52 -2.34
CA ASP A 328 -10.94 18.67 -2.95
C ASP A 328 -9.56 18.97 -2.34
N ILE A 329 -8.80 17.91 -2.03
CA ILE A 329 -7.45 18.01 -1.47
C ILE A 329 -6.46 17.41 -2.47
N ASP A 330 -5.72 18.30 -3.13
CA ASP A 330 -4.58 17.93 -3.96
C ASP A 330 -3.31 18.56 -3.39
N ILE A 331 -2.31 17.74 -3.10
CA ILE A 331 -1.02 18.18 -2.56
C ILE A 331 -0.15 18.68 -3.72
N THR A 332 0.23 19.96 -3.68
CA THR A 332 0.96 20.63 -4.77
C THR A 332 2.45 20.75 -4.52
N CYS A 333 2.89 20.76 -3.26
CA CYS A 333 4.30 20.80 -2.86
C CYS A 333 4.46 20.36 -1.40
N MET A 334 5.67 19.93 -1.05
CA MET A 334 6.01 19.48 0.30
C MET A 334 7.51 19.65 0.53
N ASN A 335 7.94 19.86 1.76
CA ASN A 335 9.35 20.01 2.12
C ASN A 335 9.59 19.61 3.58
N MET A 336 10.73 18.96 3.86
CA MET A 336 11.13 18.57 5.21
C MET A 336 12.49 19.17 5.56
N ALA A 337 12.58 19.75 6.76
CA ALA A 337 13.80 20.39 7.23
C ALA A 337 14.87 19.35 7.61
N PRO A 338 16.09 19.43 7.05
CA PRO A 338 17.18 18.48 7.29
C PRO A 338 17.52 18.21 8.77
N SER A 339 17.57 19.26 9.59
CA SER A 339 18.06 19.19 10.97
C SER A 339 16.94 19.12 12.00
N THR A 340 15.78 19.74 11.75
CA THR A 340 14.66 19.79 12.72
C THR A 340 13.62 18.69 12.49
N GLY A 341 13.50 18.18 11.25
CA GLY A 341 12.43 17.26 10.86
C GLY A 341 11.03 17.87 10.86
N GLU A 342 10.93 19.21 10.91
CA GLU A 342 9.67 19.91 10.64
C GLU A 342 9.28 19.69 9.18
N PHE A 343 7.98 19.57 8.93
CA PHE A 343 7.47 19.19 7.61
C PHE A 343 6.36 20.14 7.20
N VAL A 344 6.40 20.64 5.97
CA VAL A 344 5.39 21.56 5.43
C VAL A 344 4.78 20.98 4.16
N VAL A 345 3.47 21.14 4.01
CA VAL A 345 2.68 20.66 2.88
C VAL A 345 1.83 21.81 2.33
N GLY A 346 1.87 22.03 1.02
CA GLY A 346 1.01 22.97 0.32
C GLY A 346 -0.06 22.26 -0.52
N THR A 347 -1.22 22.87 -0.65
CA THR A 347 -2.37 22.32 -1.39
C THR A 347 -2.76 23.17 -2.61
N ARG A 348 -3.54 22.59 -3.51
CA ARG A 348 -4.14 23.29 -4.67
C ARG A 348 -5.15 24.36 -4.27
N THR A 349 -5.83 24.19 -3.15
CA THR A 349 -6.83 25.12 -2.65
C THR A 349 -6.23 26.32 -1.90
N GLY A 350 -4.91 26.33 -1.68
CA GLY A 350 -4.19 27.50 -1.14
C GLY A 350 -3.95 27.46 0.36
N GLU A 351 -3.91 26.27 0.95
CA GLU A 351 -3.53 26.04 2.34
C GLU A 351 -2.08 25.52 2.43
N ALA A 352 -1.36 25.98 3.45
CA ALA A 352 -0.08 25.40 3.86
C ALA A 352 -0.18 24.85 5.29
N ILE A 353 0.24 23.62 5.47
CA ILE A 353 0.10 22.88 6.74
C ILE A 353 1.50 22.56 7.23
N ILE A 354 1.78 22.90 8.49
CA ILE A 354 3.06 22.65 9.15
C ILE A 354 2.86 21.57 10.20
N PHE A 355 3.69 20.54 10.10
CA PHE A 355 3.78 19.41 11.01
C PHE A 355 5.07 19.46 11.81
N ARG A 356 5.00 19.05 13.07
CA ARG A 356 6.14 18.96 13.98
C ARG A 356 6.25 17.58 14.60
N TRP A 357 7.47 17.10 14.73
CA TRP A 357 7.72 15.89 15.49
C TRP A 357 7.34 16.07 16.96
N GLY A 358 6.51 15.19 17.50
CA GLY A 358 6.11 15.25 18.90
C GLY A 358 5.12 14.17 19.33
N GLY A 359 4.80 14.18 20.62
CA GLY A 359 3.74 13.35 21.18
C GLY A 359 2.35 13.92 20.92
N ASN A 360 1.38 13.04 20.67
CA ASN A 360 0.00 13.42 20.45
C ASN A 360 -0.73 13.68 21.78
N ARG A 361 -1.17 14.93 21.98
CA ARG A 361 -1.93 15.36 23.17
C ARG A 361 -3.41 14.97 23.11
N PHE A 362 -3.89 14.58 21.93
CA PHE A 362 -5.28 14.27 21.59
C PHE A 362 -5.46 12.79 21.20
N LEU A 363 -4.61 11.91 21.73
CA LEU A 363 -4.64 10.48 21.45
C LEU A 363 -6.04 9.88 21.72
N GLY A 364 -6.57 9.10 20.76
CA GLY A 364 -7.90 8.48 20.85
C GLY A 364 -9.09 9.40 20.58
N GLN A 365 -8.88 10.69 20.25
CA GLN A 365 -9.96 11.60 19.91
C GLN A 365 -10.27 11.56 18.40
N ASP A 366 -11.35 10.88 18.02
CA ASP A 366 -11.71 10.72 16.60
C ASP A 366 -12.25 12.00 15.96
N LYS A 367 -13.05 12.78 16.72
CA LYS A 367 -13.67 14.01 16.23
C LYS A 367 -12.91 15.24 16.74
N PRO A 368 -12.14 15.94 15.89
CA PRO A 368 -11.53 17.19 16.30
C PRO A 368 -12.61 18.25 16.55
N PRO A 369 -12.32 19.26 17.40
CA PRO A 369 -13.19 20.42 17.52
C PRO A 369 -13.23 21.18 16.19
N GLN A 370 -14.40 21.71 15.85
CA GLN A 370 -14.53 22.61 14.71
C GLN A 370 -13.74 23.90 15.02
N LEU A 371 -12.91 24.32 14.07
CA LEU A 371 -12.14 25.56 14.15
C LEU A 371 -12.69 26.54 13.14
N ASP A 372 -12.79 27.81 13.53
CA ASP A 372 -13.22 28.86 12.62
C ASP A 372 -12.16 29.11 11.54
N PRO A 373 -12.54 29.33 10.27
CA PRO A 373 -11.62 29.71 9.21
C PRO A 373 -10.86 30.99 9.58
N ASN A 374 -9.56 31.02 9.30
CA ASN A 374 -8.68 32.15 9.58
C ASN A 374 -7.94 32.59 8.30
N PRO A 375 -8.66 33.17 7.32
CA PRO A 375 -8.07 33.54 6.04
C PRO A 375 -6.93 34.52 6.22
N LYS A 376 -5.80 34.23 5.57
CA LYS A 376 -4.49 34.89 5.68
C LYS A 376 -3.86 34.85 7.07
N GLY A 377 -4.42 34.10 8.00
CA GLY A 377 -3.92 33.92 9.37
C GLY A 377 -3.36 32.52 9.62
N LEU A 378 -2.83 32.34 10.83
CA LEU A 378 -2.30 31.06 11.32
C LEU A 378 -3.26 30.47 12.35
N THR A 379 -3.62 29.21 12.19
CA THR A 379 -4.51 28.48 13.09
C THR A 379 -3.77 27.29 13.70
N ASP A 380 -3.85 27.13 15.02
CA ASP A 380 -3.36 25.92 15.69
C ASP A 380 -4.32 24.76 15.38
N ILE A 381 -3.78 23.71 14.75
CA ILE A 381 -4.52 22.52 14.35
C ILE A 381 -4.02 21.26 15.06
N SER A 382 -3.30 21.40 16.18
CA SER A 382 -2.81 20.27 16.97
C SER A 382 -3.91 19.35 17.46
N SER A 383 -5.14 19.86 17.65
CA SER A 383 -6.34 19.09 17.98
C SER A 383 -6.78 18.12 16.87
N ARG A 384 -6.28 18.27 15.64
CA ARG A 384 -6.57 17.41 14.48
C ARG A 384 -5.58 16.26 14.33
N ALA A 385 -4.72 16.01 15.32
CA ALA A 385 -3.80 14.87 15.32
C ALA A 385 -4.53 13.52 15.14
N GLU A 386 -3.88 12.56 14.46
CA GLU A 386 -4.45 11.24 14.19
C GLU A 386 -4.73 10.46 15.49
N PRO A 387 -5.92 9.85 15.68
CA PRO A 387 -6.30 9.24 16.96
C PRO A 387 -5.43 8.05 17.34
N GLY A 388 -4.92 7.32 16.33
CA GLY A 388 -4.04 6.18 16.49
C GLY A 388 -2.56 6.53 16.58
N LEU A 389 -2.15 7.79 16.39
CA LEU A 389 -0.75 8.20 16.41
C LEU A 389 -0.40 8.72 17.82
N LYS A 390 0.52 8.05 18.52
CA LYS A 390 1.00 8.44 19.85
C LYS A 390 2.19 9.39 19.79
N GLU A 391 3.12 9.13 18.87
CA GLU A 391 4.30 9.96 18.64
C GLU A 391 4.65 9.91 17.15
N GLY A 392 4.95 11.05 16.57
CA GLY A 392 5.18 11.19 15.12
C GLY A 392 5.11 12.64 14.67
N LEU A 393 4.90 12.84 13.37
CA LEU A 393 4.63 14.17 12.80
C LEU A 393 3.19 14.60 13.13
N GLN A 394 3.06 15.48 14.13
CA GLN A 394 1.76 16.03 14.55
C GLN A 394 1.43 17.29 13.75
N PRO A 395 0.16 17.49 13.35
CA PRO A 395 -0.27 18.78 12.81
C PRO A 395 -0.03 19.86 13.85
N ALA A 396 0.49 21.01 13.43
CA ALA A 396 0.77 22.12 14.33
C ALA A 396 0.07 23.40 13.90
N ILE A 397 0.28 23.82 12.64
CA ILE A 397 -0.22 25.12 12.16
C ILE A 397 -0.84 24.94 10.77
N LEU A 398 -2.01 25.53 10.57
CA LEU A 398 -2.65 25.73 9.28
C LEU A 398 -2.52 27.20 8.89
N TYR A 399 -2.01 27.45 7.69
CA TYR A 399 -1.96 28.76 7.06
C TYR A 399 -2.89 28.79 5.84
N GLU A 400 -3.98 29.53 5.93
CA GLU A 400 -4.96 29.68 4.84
C GLU A 400 -4.58 30.89 3.99
N MET A 401 -3.79 30.73 2.94
CA MET A 401 -3.26 31.87 2.18
C MET A 401 -4.33 32.58 1.34
N VAL A 402 -5.37 31.84 0.93
CA VAL A 402 -6.50 32.30 0.09
C VAL A 402 -6.03 33.08 -1.15
N SER A 403 -4.92 32.63 -1.75
CA SER A 403 -4.24 33.30 -2.86
C SER A 403 -3.90 32.32 -3.99
N GLY A 404 -4.81 31.36 -4.25
CA GLY A 404 -4.65 30.30 -5.25
C GLY A 404 -3.74 29.14 -4.79
N PRO A 405 -3.46 28.18 -5.69
CA PRO A 405 -2.63 27.01 -5.38
C PRO A 405 -1.28 27.37 -4.79
N ILE A 406 -0.84 26.63 -3.76
CA ILE A 406 0.51 26.78 -3.22
C ILE A 406 1.50 26.18 -4.23
N THR A 407 2.47 26.97 -4.65
CA THR A 407 3.44 26.59 -5.71
C THR A 407 4.83 26.30 -5.17
N ALA A 408 5.17 26.85 -4.00
CA ALA A 408 6.46 26.63 -3.36
C ALA A 408 6.33 26.67 -1.84
N VAL A 409 7.00 25.73 -1.17
CA VAL A 409 7.16 25.72 0.29
C VAL A 409 8.61 25.37 0.62
N GLN A 410 9.18 26.00 1.63
CA GLN A 410 10.49 25.67 2.17
C GLN A 410 10.49 25.86 3.68
N VAL A 411 10.94 24.85 4.41
CA VAL A 411 11.18 24.95 5.86
C VAL A 411 12.69 24.98 6.11
N SER A 412 13.14 25.99 6.87
CA SER A 412 14.54 26.17 7.21
C SER A 412 14.95 25.39 8.46
N ASN A 413 16.25 25.14 8.63
CA ASN A 413 16.80 24.52 9.83
C ASN A 413 16.86 25.46 11.05
N VAL A 414 16.31 26.67 10.94
CA VAL A 414 16.38 27.73 11.97
C VAL A 414 15.02 28.35 12.30
N GLY A 415 13.94 27.65 12.00
CA GLY A 415 12.60 27.97 12.48
C GLY A 415 11.84 29.00 11.63
N PHE A 416 12.17 29.13 10.35
CA PHE A 416 11.35 29.87 9.37
C PHE A 416 10.73 28.94 8.34
N VAL A 417 9.53 29.28 7.91
CA VAL A 417 8.83 28.66 6.77
C VAL A 417 8.50 29.75 5.76
N ALA A 418 8.71 29.48 4.48
CA ALA A 418 8.27 30.35 3.41
C ALA A 418 7.25 29.61 2.52
N VAL A 419 6.20 30.32 2.11
CA VAL A 419 5.08 29.79 1.33
C VAL A 419 4.81 30.76 0.17
N GLY A 420 4.77 30.23 -1.05
CA GLY A 420 4.42 30.97 -2.26
C GLY A 420 3.20 30.38 -2.96
N SER A 421 2.40 31.23 -3.61
CA SER A 421 1.20 30.80 -4.34
C SER A 421 1.17 31.31 -5.78
N GLU A 422 0.40 30.61 -6.62
CA GLU A 422 0.29 30.85 -8.07
C GLU A 422 -0.29 32.22 -8.42
N LEU A 423 -1.09 32.84 -7.55
CA LEU A 423 -1.54 34.23 -7.74
C LEU A 423 -0.47 35.28 -7.38
N GLY A 424 0.79 34.85 -7.27
CA GLY A 424 1.92 35.74 -7.11
C GLY A 424 2.01 36.33 -5.72
N PHE A 425 1.84 35.51 -4.69
CA PHE A 425 1.88 35.98 -3.31
C PHE A 425 2.91 35.17 -2.52
N LEU A 426 3.63 35.82 -1.60
CA LEU A 426 4.71 35.24 -0.80
C LEU A 426 4.51 35.58 0.68
N THR A 427 4.66 34.57 1.53
CA THR A 427 4.57 34.70 2.99
C THR A 427 5.78 34.05 3.65
N ILE A 428 6.36 34.71 4.66
CA ILE A 428 7.41 34.13 5.53
C ILE A 428 6.89 34.11 6.97
N ILE A 429 7.02 32.95 7.61
CA ILE A 429 6.49 32.63 8.94
C ILE A 429 7.65 32.30 9.86
N ASP A 430 7.67 32.86 11.08
CA ASP A 430 8.56 32.45 12.18
C ASP A 430 7.84 31.43 13.07
N LEU A 431 8.44 30.27 13.25
CA LEU A 431 7.87 29.12 13.96
C LEU A 431 8.04 29.16 15.49
N ARG A 432 8.90 30.03 16.04
CA ARG A 432 9.22 30.04 17.49
C ARG A 432 8.09 30.61 18.35
N GLY A 433 7.38 31.60 17.81
CA GLY A 433 6.12 32.13 18.29
C GLY A 433 5.25 32.37 17.06
N PRO A 434 4.64 31.30 16.51
CA PRO A 434 4.09 31.25 15.16
C PRO A 434 3.47 32.57 14.69
N SER A 435 4.18 33.27 13.81
CA SER A 435 3.76 34.59 13.33
C SER A 435 4.23 34.84 11.90
N ILE A 436 3.42 35.59 11.16
CA ILE A 436 3.77 36.03 9.81
C ILE A 436 4.68 37.26 9.95
N ILE A 437 5.93 37.13 9.53
CA ILE A 437 6.94 38.19 9.61
C ILE A 437 7.11 38.95 8.29
N PHE A 438 6.52 38.41 7.22
CA PHE A 438 6.49 39.03 5.91
C PHE A 438 5.34 38.48 5.07
N GLN A 439 4.67 39.37 4.33
CA GLN A 439 3.59 39.01 3.41
C GLN A 439 3.48 40.07 2.32
N ALA A 440 3.68 39.71 1.05
CA ALA A 440 3.56 40.66 -0.07
C ALA A 440 3.27 39.96 -1.41
N PRO A 441 2.60 40.63 -2.36
CA PRO A 441 2.49 40.18 -3.73
C PRO A 441 3.81 40.37 -4.50
N MET A 442 4.09 39.48 -5.45
CA MET A 442 5.30 39.50 -6.28
C MET A 442 5.38 40.74 -7.17
N THR A 443 4.24 41.38 -7.45
CA THR A 443 4.17 42.64 -8.20
C THR A 443 4.95 43.78 -7.54
N ASP A 444 5.13 43.73 -6.22
CA ASP A 444 5.90 44.75 -5.48
C ASP A 444 7.38 44.73 -5.86
N PHE A 445 7.87 43.61 -6.39
CA PHE A 445 9.26 43.42 -6.82
C PHE A 445 9.47 43.59 -8.34
N ALA A 446 8.45 44.04 -9.08
CA ALA A 446 8.54 44.22 -10.52
C ALA A 446 9.36 45.46 -10.96
N LYS A 447 9.64 46.40 -10.04
CA LYS A 447 10.20 47.73 -10.39
C LYS A 447 11.71 47.83 -10.18
N GLN A 448 12.49 47.35 -11.15
CA GLN A 448 13.91 47.76 -11.29
C GLN A 448 14.39 48.00 -12.75
N ASP A 449 13.60 47.71 -13.79
CA ASP A 449 13.98 47.93 -15.19
C ASP A 449 13.75 49.38 -15.69
N LYS A 450 14.36 50.38 -15.06
CA LYS A 450 14.36 51.77 -15.58
C LYS A 450 15.61 52.14 -16.40
N ARG A 451 16.47 51.18 -16.75
CA ARG A 451 17.68 51.45 -17.55
C ARG A 451 17.98 50.36 -18.58
N SER A 452 17.10 50.14 -19.54
CA SER A 452 17.50 49.56 -20.83
C SER A 452 16.44 49.78 -21.93
N SER A 453 16.91 50.30 -23.07
CA SER A 453 16.27 50.28 -24.40
C SER A 453 15.13 51.27 -24.71
N PHE A 454 15.51 52.51 -25.04
CA PHE A 454 14.70 53.45 -25.83
C PHE A 454 14.71 53.15 -27.35
N LEU A 455 15.06 51.93 -27.78
CA LEU A 455 15.16 51.56 -29.19
C LEU A 455 14.64 50.13 -29.44
N LYS A 456 13.31 49.97 -29.44
CA LYS A 456 12.64 48.95 -30.25
C LYS A 456 11.22 49.43 -30.59
N GLY A 457 10.97 49.56 -31.89
CA GLY A 457 9.77 50.14 -32.47
C GLY A 457 8.51 49.32 -32.25
N HIS A 458 7.38 50.02 -32.36
CA HIS A 458 6.00 49.58 -32.21
C HIS A 458 5.65 48.26 -32.89
N HIS A 459 4.94 47.40 -32.15
CA HIS A 459 3.56 46.97 -32.37
C HIS A 459 3.37 45.64 -31.65
N HIS A 460 2.55 45.60 -30.59
CA HIS A 460 1.57 44.55 -30.29
C HIS A 460 0.80 44.94 -29.01
N SER A 461 -0.50 44.64 -29.05
CA SER A 461 -1.56 44.84 -28.06
C SER A 461 -1.14 44.86 -26.58
N ALA A 462 -1.79 45.73 -25.81
CA ALA A 462 -1.80 45.73 -24.35
C ALA A 462 -2.37 44.40 -23.80
N SER A 463 -1.53 43.37 -23.73
CA SER A 463 -1.76 42.20 -22.88
C SER A 463 -1.41 42.57 -21.45
N GLU A 464 -2.22 42.12 -20.48
CA GLU A 464 -1.85 42.19 -19.06
C GLU A 464 -0.43 41.66 -18.85
N PRO A 465 0.36 42.25 -17.93
CA PRO A 465 1.69 41.75 -17.62
C PRO A 465 1.61 40.25 -17.26
N PRO A 466 2.57 39.42 -17.72
CA PRO A 466 2.55 38.00 -17.43
C PRO A 466 2.55 37.79 -15.91
N LYS A 467 1.66 36.88 -15.45
CA LYS A 467 1.54 36.56 -14.03
C LYS A 467 2.83 35.95 -13.51
N GLU A 468 3.33 36.48 -12.40
CA GLU A 468 4.58 36.07 -11.78
C GLU A 468 4.34 35.50 -10.39
N TRP A 469 4.87 34.30 -10.11
CA TRP A 469 4.72 33.62 -8.83
C TRP A 469 5.97 32.85 -8.39
N PRO A 470 6.14 32.62 -7.07
CA PRO A 470 7.24 31.81 -6.55
C PRO A 470 7.16 30.35 -7.01
N VAL A 471 8.29 29.77 -7.38
CA VAL A 471 8.41 28.36 -7.79
C VAL A 471 9.51 27.60 -7.05
N VAL A 472 10.51 28.31 -6.52
CA VAL A 472 11.61 27.75 -5.73
C VAL A 472 11.90 28.70 -4.57
N ILE A 473 12.10 28.18 -3.38
CA ILE A 473 12.49 28.97 -2.20
C ILE A 473 13.63 28.26 -1.50
N GLU A 474 14.67 28.99 -1.09
CA GLU A 474 15.79 28.44 -0.34
C GLU A 474 16.29 29.41 0.75
N PHE A 475 16.76 28.86 1.88
CA PHE A 475 17.33 29.63 2.98
C PHE A 475 18.84 29.41 3.07
N GLY A 476 19.58 30.51 3.21
CA GLY A 476 21.04 30.47 3.39
C GLY A 476 21.54 31.52 4.37
N VAL A 477 22.83 31.47 4.67
CA VAL A 477 23.53 32.51 5.43
C VAL A 477 24.73 32.99 4.64
N MET A 478 24.77 34.28 4.31
CA MET A 478 25.89 34.87 3.59
C MET A 478 25.98 36.37 3.82
N THR A 479 27.17 36.92 3.57
CA THR A 479 27.39 38.37 3.41
C THR A 479 26.95 38.79 2.02
N LEU A 480 25.95 39.67 1.95
CA LEU A 480 25.46 40.23 0.70
C LEU A 480 26.42 41.33 0.21
N ASP A 481 26.47 41.59 -1.11
CA ASP A 481 27.55 42.38 -1.75
C ASP A 481 27.74 43.80 -1.17
N GLU A 482 26.68 44.41 -0.65
CA GLU A 482 26.71 45.76 -0.06
C GLU A 482 26.85 45.76 1.48
N ASP A 483 26.84 44.58 2.10
CA ASP A 483 26.88 44.42 3.55
C ASP A 483 28.29 44.10 4.07
N LYS A 484 28.50 44.45 5.35
CA LYS A 484 29.73 44.11 6.09
C LYS A 484 29.52 42.97 7.09
N TYR A 485 28.39 42.30 7.03
CA TYR A 485 28.02 41.22 7.94
C TYR A 485 27.17 40.19 7.21
N SER A 486 27.20 38.94 7.68
CA SER A 486 26.33 37.91 7.15
C SER A 486 24.93 38.00 7.78
N SER A 487 23.92 37.77 6.95
CA SER A 487 22.52 37.71 7.37
C SER A 487 21.94 36.34 7.07
N ILE A 488 20.85 35.99 7.75
CA ILE A 488 19.99 34.91 7.27
C ILE A 488 19.26 35.45 6.03
N CYS A 489 19.34 34.72 4.93
CA CYS A 489 18.76 35.10 3.66
C CYS A 489 17.69 34.10 3.23
N CYS A 490 16.62 34.61 2.63
CA CYS A 490 15.63 33.82 1.91
C CYS A 490 15.68 34.21 0.44
N PHE A 491 15.92 33.24 -0.44
CA PHE A 491 16.00 33.41 -1.89
C PHE A 491 14.74 32.84 -2.52
N VAL A 492 14.04 33.64 -3.30
CA VAL A 492 12.75 33.27 -3.90
C VAL A 492 12.85 33.37 -5.42
N GLY A 493 12.83 32.23 -6.09
CA GLY A 493 12.85 32.10 -7.55
C GLY A 493 11.43 32.08 -8.13
N THR A 494 11.22 32.73 -9.27
CA THR A 494 9.89 32.85 -9.91
C THR A 494 9.77 32.06 -11.22
N ASN A 495 8.52 31.84 -11.64
CA ASN A 495 8.19 31.22 -12.93
C ASN A 495 8.70 32.04 -14.14
N LEU A 496 8.96 33.34 -13.98
CA LEU A 496 9.45 34.23 -15.03
C LEU A 496 10.94 34.54 -14.91
N GLY A 497 11.67 33.82 -14.06
CA GLY A 497 13.12 33.96 -13.97
C GLY A 497 13.58 35.13 -13.11
N LYS A 498 12.86 35.51 -12.05
CA LYS A 498 13.39 36.44 -11.04
C LYS A 498 13.83 35.70 -9.81
N VAL A 499 14.90 36.18 -9.19
CA VAL A 499 15.33 35.79 -7.85
C VAL A 499 15.25 37.01 -6.95
N VAL A 500 14.30 36.99 -6.01
CA VAL A 500 14.14 38.00 -4.97
C VAL A 500 14.89 37.54 -3.72
N THR A 501 15.79 38.39 -3.21
CA THR A 501 16.56 38.11 -1.99
C THR A 501 15.99 38.89 -0.83
N PHE A 502 15.73 38.22 0.29
CA PHE A 502 15.30 38.84 1.55
C PHE A 502 16.35 38.62 2.63
N LYS A 503 16.55 39.63 3.49
CA LYS A 503 17.29 39.53 4.75
C LYS A 503 16.31 39.31 5.89
N LEU A 504 16.57 38.32 6.73
CA LEU A 504 15.84 38.08 7.97
C LEU A 504 16.65 38.64 9.13
N LEU A 505 16.16 39.74 9.70
CA LEU A 505 16.87 40.52 10.71
C LEU A 505 16.14 40.43 12.06
N PRO A 506 16.86 40.26 13.18
CA PRO A 506 16.26 40.34 14.50
C PRO A 506 15.83 41.79 14.80
N GLY A 507 14.58 41.96 15.20
CA GLY A 507 14.01 43.20 15.71
C GLY A 507 14.31 43.43 17.19
N GLN A 508 13.94 44.62 17.70
CA GLN A 508 14.25 45.03 19.09
C GLN A 508 13.56 44.15 20.14
N ASP A 509 12.38 43.61 19.83
CA ASP A 509 11.59 42.78 20.75
C ASP A 509 11.93 41.28 20.65
N GLY A 510 13.00 40.92 19.92
CA GLY A 510 13.40 39.53 19.66
C GLY A 510 12.63 38.82 18.53
N ALA A 511 11.57 39.45 18.00
CA ALA A 511 10.88 39.02 16.78
C ALA A 511 11.75 39.27 15.53
N TYR A 512 11.62 38.45 14.49
CA TYR A 512 12.31 38.68 13.22
C TYR A 512 11.46 39.48 12.26
N THR A 513 12.11 40.21 11.35
CA THR A 513 11.46 40.87 10.21
C THR A 513 12.16 40.47 8.92
N ALA A 514 11.42 40.30 7.83
CA ALA A 514 12.03 40.10 6.51
C ALA A 514 12.05 41.42 5.73
N GLN A 515 13.21 41.75 5.15
CA GLN A 515 13.41 42.96 4.35
C GLN A 515 13.94 42.58 2.97
N PRO A 516 13.35 43.08 1.87
CA PRO A 516 13.88 42.84 0.53
C PRO A 516 15.26 43.49 0.38
N ALA A 517 16.23 42.71 -0.05
CA ALA A 517 17.62 43.12 -0.29
C ALA A 517 17.89 43.44 -1.76
N GLY A 518 17.20 42.76 -2.68
CA GLY A 518 17.21 43.11 -4.10
C GLY A 518 16.71 41.97 -4.99
N VAL A 519 16.68 42.25 -6.29
CA VAL A 519 16.05 41.39 -7.31
C VAL A 519 17.02 41.21 -8.47
N VAL A 520 17.21 39.97 -8.90
CA VAL A 520 18.01 39.63 -10.08
C VAL A 520 17.14 38.91 -11.09
N SER A 521 17.20 39.33 -12.35
CA SER A 521 16.47 38.71 -13.47
C SER A 521 17.36 37.73 -14.25
N PHE A 522 16.76 36.66 -14.71
CA PHE A 522 17.31 35.51 -15.44
C PHE A 522 16.40 35.19 -16.61
N ASP A 523 16.91 34.39 -17.55
CA ASP A 523 16.12 33.87 -18.65
C ASP A 523 15.47 32.53 -18.25
N GLY A 524 14.14 32.46 -18.37
CA GLY A 524 13.36 31.23 -18.10
C GLY A 524 13.02 30.99 -16.62
N LYS A 525 12.13 30.01 -16.36
CA LYS A 525 11.69 29.64 -15.02
C LYS A 525 12.87 29.21 -14.15
N ILE A 526 12.92 29.66 -12.89
CA ILE A 526 13.88 29.15 -11.90
C ILE A 526 13.56 27.68 -11.57
N ILE A 527 14.56 26.82 -11.68
CA ILE A 527 14.50 25.37 -11.41
C ILE A 527 15.13 25.04 -10.06
N SER A 528 16.25 25.66 -9.71
CA SER A 528 16.87 25.49 -8.41
C SER A 528 17.66 26.71 -7.95
N LEU A 529 17.78 26.82 -6.63
CA LEU A 529 18.60 27.82 -5.94
C LEU A 529 19.47 27.09 -4.94
N SER A 530 20.79 27.29 -5.02
CA SER A 530 21.75 26.65 -4.12
C SER A 530 22.70 27.71 -3.57
N PRO A 531 22.48 28.20 -2.32
CA PRO A 531 23.44 29.06 -1.66
C PRO A 531 24.69 28.25 -1.30
N ILE A 532 25.86 28.73 -1.70
CA ILE A 532 27.15 28.07 -1.45
C ILE A 532 28.19 29.05 -0.91
N GLU A 533 29.20 28.54 -0.21
CA GLU A 533 30.41 29.28 0.14
C GLU A 533 31.32 29.37 -1.10
N ALA A 534 31.70 30.58 -1.49
CA ALA A 534 32.41 30.86 -2.74
C ALA A 534 33.79 30.18 -2.82
N ASP A 535 34.45 30.03 -1.67
CA ASP A 535 35.83 29.53 -1.59
C ASP A 535 35.90 28.00 -1.61
N THR A 536 34.84 27.31 -1.15
CA THR A 536 34.82 25.84 -0.98
C THR A 536 33.80 25.13 -1.85
N GLY A 537 32.78 25.84 -2.36
CA GLY A 537 31.63 25.26 -3.05
C GLY A 537 30.63 24.57 -2.11
N LYS A 538 30.90 24.52 -0.80
CA LYS A 538 30.03 23.88 0.19
C LYS A 538 28.71 24.62 0.32
N PRO A 539 27.60 23.95 0.65
CA PRO A 539 26.34 24.62 0.91
C PRO A 539 26.42 25.64 2.04
N ALA A 540 25.85 26.82 1.82
CA ALA A 540 25.75 27.91 2.79
C ALA A 540 24.35 27.98 3.41
N PHE A 541 23.78 26.83 3.79
CA PHE A 541 22.44 26.75 4.38
C PHE A 541 22.34 27.45 5.73
N ALA A 542 21.14 27.92 6.06
CA ALA A 542 20.85 28.48 7.37
C ALA A 542 20.71 27.37 8.43
N THR A 543 21.81 26.99 9.08
CA THR A 543 21.83 26.01 10.18
C THR A 543 22.02 26.69 11.54
N GLY A 544 21.61 25.99 12.62
CA GLY A 544 21.76 26.49 13.99
C GLY A 544 23.18 26.98 14.33
N PRO A 545 24.23 26.18 14.09
CA PRO A 545 25.62 26.59 14.35
C PRO A 545 26.08 27.80 13.53
N ILE A 546 25.70 27.89 12.25
CA ILE A 546 26.09 29.00 11.39
C ILE A 546 25.39 30.29 11.84
N VAL A 547 24.08 30.22 12.15
CA VAL A 547 23.31 31.36 12.64
C VAL A 547 23.79 31.83 14.02
N ALA A 548 24.19 30.92 14.90
CA ALA A 548 24.80 31.28 16.18
C ALA A 548 26.10 32.09 16.00
N GLY A 549 26.93 31.70 15.02
CA GLY A 549 28.18 32.38 14.67
C GLY A 549 27.99 33.82 14.16
N LEU A 550 26.79 34.20 13.70
CA LEU A 550 26.50 35.59 13.31
C LEU A 550 26.64 36.56 14.49
N ARG A 551 26.35 36.11 15.72
CA ARG A 551 26.51 36.91 16.94
C ARG A 551 27.98 37.21 17.26
N GLU A 552 28.88 36.36 16.79
CA GLU A 552 30.32 36.49 16.94
C GLU A 552 30.97 37.29 15.79
N GLY A 553 30.16 37.80 14.86
CA GLY A 553 30.64 38.54 13.68
C GLY A 553 31.26 37.65 12.61
N ARG A 554 31.04 36.34 12.65
CA ARG A 554 31.52 35.42 11.60
C ARG A 554 30.85 35.76 10.27
N GLN A 555 31.67 35.94 9.24
CA GLN A 555 31.21 36.20 7.88
C GLN A 555 31.31 34.92 7.04
N VAL A 556 30.30 34.69 6.21
CA VAL A 556 30.24 33.65 5.20
C VAL A 556 30.30 34.35 3.83
N ASN A 557 31.39 34.11 3.11
CA ASN A 557 31.59 34.60 1.75
C ASN A 557 30.73 33.77 0.78
N GLY A 558 29.43 34.07 0.71
CA GLY A 558 28.47 33.27 -0.05
C GLY A 558 28.21 33.78 -1.47
N VAL A 559 27.85 32.86 -2.35
CA VAL A 559 27.26 33.11 -3.67
C VAL A 559 26.03 32.21 -3.82
N VAL A 560 25.13 32.57 -4.74
CA VAL A 560 23.99 31.73 -5.10
C VAL A 560 24.21 31.17 -6.49
N VAL A 561 24.07 29.85 -6.60
CA VAL A 561 23.94 29.17 -7.88
C VAL A 561 22.45 29.09 -8.20
N ALA A 562 22.01 29.82 -9.21
CA ALA A 562 20.66 29.73 -9.74
C ALA A 562 20.71 28.94 -11.06
N VAL A 563 19.86 27.92 -11.16
CA VAL A 563 19.64 27.18 -12.41
C VAL A 563 18.24 27.51 -12.88
N THR A 564 18.11 27.97 -14.12
CA THR A 564 16.84 28.14 -14.81
C THR A 564 16.62 26.99 -15.78
N GLN A 565 15.52 27.02 -16.53
CA GLN A 565 15.33 26.08 -17.64
C GLN A 565 16.39 26.21 -18.73
N THR A 566 17.07 27.35 -18.87
CA THR A 566 17.92 27.66 -20.03
C THR A 566 19.36 28.04 -19.67
N GLU A 567 19.65 28.41 -18.42
CA GLU A 567 20.99 28.79 -17.98
C GLU A 567 21.33 28.36 -16.54
N ILE A 568 22.63 28.28 -16.24
CA ILE A 568 23.20 28.27 -14.88
C ILE A 568 23.89 29.60 -14.68
N ARG A 569 23.68 30.24 -13.53
CA ARG A 569 24.39 31.45 -13.15
C ARG A 569 24.79 31.43 -11.67
N ILE A 570 26.06 31.74 -11.42
CA ILE A 570 26.64 31.91 -10.09
C ILE A 570 26.80 33.41 -9.87
N PHE A 571 26.18 33.97 -8.83
CA PHE A 571 26.20 35.42 -8.58
C PHE A 571 26.26 35.74 -7.09
N ARG A 572 26.69 36.96 -6.75
CA ARG A 572 26.68 37.52 -5.39
C ARG A 572 25.42 38.35 -5.16
N PRO A 573 24.41 37.85 -4.42
CA PRO A 573 23.21 38.64 -4.19
C PRO A 573 23.54 39.92 -3.40
N ALA A 574 22.85 41.04 -3.64
CA ALA A 574 21.73 41.20 -4.56
C ALA A 574 22.13 41.61 -6.00
N ASN A 575 23.41 41.54 -6.36
CA ASN A 575 23.92 41.96 -7.67
C ASN A 575 24.00 40.79 -8.66
N SER A 576 23.78 41.06 -9.94
CA SER A 576 23.81 40.02 -11.00
C SER A 576 25.22 39.62 -11.45
N LYS A 577 26.27 40.19 -10.87
CA LYS A 577 27.66 39.93 -11.28
C LYS A 577 28.09 38.51 -10.92
N GLY A 578 28.62 37.80 -11.91
CA GLY A 578 29.26 36.50 -11.72
C GLY A 578 29.40 35.74 -13.04
N ALA A 579 29.45 34.42 -12.97
CA ALA A 579 29.61 33.54 -14.12
C ALA A 579 28.27 32.97 -14.57
N SER A 580 28.04 32.85 -15.88
CA SER A 580 26.86 32.19 -16.44
C SER A 580 27.21 31.23 -17.57
N LYS A 581 26.31 30.28 -17.83
CA LYS A 581 26.38 29.35 -18.95
C LYS A 581 24.97 28.99 -19.40
N GLU A 582 24.72 29.03 -20.71
CA GLU A 582 23.47 28.59 -21.33
C GLU A 582 23.52 27.10 -21.71
N PHE A 583 22.35 26.49 -21.89
CA PHE A 583 22.18 25.05 -22.20
C PHE A 583 21.98 24.72 -23.69
N ASP A 584 22.35 25.61 -24.60
CA ASP A 584 22.33 25.37 -26.05
C ASP A 584 20.99 24.79 -26.58
N ASN A 585 19.85 25.36 -26.14
CA ASN A 585 18.46 24.95 -26.48
C ASN A 585 17.93 23.65 -25.83
N ILE A 586 18.59 23.13 -24.79
CA ILE A 586 18.10 21.96 -24.05
C ILE A 586 17.59 22.43 -22.70
N LEU A 587 16.33 22.11 -22.39
CA LEU A 587 15.71 22.57 -21.16
C LEU A 587 16.13 21.72 -19.96
N CYS A 588 16.52 22.38 -18.88
CA CYS A 588 16.78 21.75 -17.59
C CYS A 588 15.46 21.56 -16.84
N ASP A 589 15.20 20.33 -16.39
CA ASP A 589 13.99 19.95 -15.69
C ASP A 589 14.18 19.91 -14.17
N ALA A 590 15.38 19.54 -13.71
CA ALA A 590 15.76 19.49 -12.30
C ALA A 590 17.26 19.73 -12.14
N ALA A 591 17.68 20.41 -11.07
CA ALA A 591 19.10 20.61 -10.80
C ALA A 591 19.39 20.82 -9.32
N CYS A 592 20.61 20.50 -8.90
CA CYS A 592 21.14 20.80 -7.57
C CYS A 592 22.66 20.97 -7.62
N VAL A 593 23.23 21.71 -6.67
CA VAL A 593 24.66 21.60 -6.38
C VAL A 593 24.86 20.33 -5.56
N ALA A 594 25.53 19.34 -6.15
CA ALA A 594 25.77 18.03 -5.55
C ALA A 594 27.24 17.86 -5.17
N GLU A 595 27.48 17.19 -4.04
CA GLU A 595 28.80 16.75 -3.59
C GLU A 595 29.23 15.50 -4.36
N LEU A 596 30.48 15.52 -4.83
CA LEU A 596 31.24 14.35 -5.23
C LEU A 596 32.25 14.06 -4.12
N GLU A 597 32.01 13.00 -3.36
CA GLU A 597 32.76 12.67 -2.15
C GLU A 597 34.28 12.76 -2.39
N LEU A 598 34.97 13.49 -1.49
CA LEU A 598 36.42 13.76 -1.54
C LEU A 598 36.93 14.60 -2.72
N GLN A 599 36.11 14.92 -3.73
CA GLN A 599 36.54 15.67 -4.92
C GLN A 599 35.95 17.08 -5.01
N GLY A 600 34.84 17.36 -4.32
CA GLY A 600 34.25 18.71 -4.21
C GLY A 600 32.80 18.74 -4.68
N PHE A 601 32.39 19.84 -5.32
CA PHE A 601 30.99 20.11 -5.67
C PHE A 601 30.84 20.41 -7.16
N ALA A 602 29.69 20.04 -7.72
CA ALA A 602 29.32 20.33 -9.11
C ALA A 602 27.81 20.61 -9.21
N VAL A 603 27.39 21.37 -10.22
CA VAL A 603 25.98 21.47 -10.57
C VAL A 603 25.60 20.23 -11.37
N VAL A 604 24.66 19.46 -10.87
CA VAL A 604 24.09 18.30 -11.57
C VAL A 604 22.69 18.66 -12.01
N GLY A 605 22.37 18.41 -13.29
CA GLY A 605 21.07 18.68 -13.87
C GLY A 605 20.52 17.49 -14.67
N VAL A 606 19.20 17.35 -14.65
CA VAL A 606 18.42 16.47 -15.53
C VAL A 606 17.79 17.32 -16.63
N PHE A 607 17.92 16.87 -17.87
CA PHE A 607 17.52 17.62 -19.05
C PHE A 607 16.43 16.89 -19.84
N GLY A 608 15.59 17.66 -20.54
CA GLY A 608 14.46 17.15 -21.32
C GLY A 608 14.86 16.22 -22.49
N ASP A 609 16.14 16.14 -22.84
CA ASP A 609 16.69 15.15 -23.79
C ASP A 609 16.98 13.79 -23.14
N ARG A 610 16.53 13.57 -21.90
CA ARG A 610 16.82 12.39 -21.06
C ARG A 610 18.30 12.23 -20.74
N THR A 611 18.98 13.31 -20.39
CA THR A 611 20.38 13.24 -20.00
C THR A 611 20.59 13.84 -18.61
N ALA A 612 21.48 13.22 -17.85
CA ALA A 612 22.08 13.82 -16.66
C ALA A 612 23.39 14.50 -17.09
N ARG A 613 23.59 15.76 -16.71
CA ARG A 613 24.83 16.50 -16.99
C ARG A 613 25.38 17.14 -15.73
N ALA A 614 26.70 17.13 -15.60
CA ALA A 614 27.40 17.74 -14.49
C ALA A 614 28.28 18.91 -14.99
N PHE A 615 28.26 20.03 -14.26
CA PHE A 615 29.02 21.23 -14.56
C PHE A 615 29.89 21.61 -13.36
N SER A 616 31.17 21.90 -13.61
CA SER A 616 32.10 22.33 -12.56
C SER A 616 31.71 23.70 -12.00
N ILE A 617 32.00 23.94 -10.72
CA ILE A 617 31.94 25.28 -10.12
C ILE A 617 33.35 25.72 -9.68
N PRO A 618 33.69 27.02 -9.79
CA PRO A 618 32.88 28.10 -10.37
C PRO A 618 32.95 28.20 -11.91
N GLY A 619 33.76 27.35 -12.58
CA GLY A 619 34.08 27.49 -14.00
C GLY A 619 32.96 27.16 -15.00
N LEU A 620 31.85 26.54 -14.55
CA LEU A 620 30.70 26.12 -15.35
C LEU A 620 31.04 25.27 -16.58
N LYS A 621 32.17 24.54 -16.55
CA LYS A 621 32.53 23.62 -17.64
C LYS A 621 31.73 22.33 -17.49
N GLU A 622 31.17 21.83 -18.58
CA GLU A 622 30.55 20.49 -18.56
C GLU A 622 31.66 19.44 -18.31
N ILE A 623 31.51 18.65 -17.25
CA ILE A 623 32.49 17.64 -16.84
C ILE A 623 32.00 16.21 -17.10
N GLY A 624 30.70 16.01 -17.34
CA GLY A 624 30.13 14.72 -17.65
C GLY A 624 28.71 14.78 -18.17
N LYS A 625 28.34 13.78 -18.97
CA LYS A 625 27.01 13.56 -19.54
C LYS A 625 26.71 12.06 -19.54
N ALA A 626 25.50 11.68 -19.12
CA ALA A 626 25.02 10.30 -19.17
C ALA A 626 23.55 10.26 -19.64
N ASP A 627 23.20 9.22 -20.40
CA ASP A 627 21.82 9.01 -20.87
C ASP A 627 20.97 8.34 -19.77
N LEU A 628 19.70 8.74 -19.67
CA LEU A 628 18.71 8.23 -18.72
C LEU A 628 17.56 7.52 -19.47
N PRO A 629 17.81 6.35 -20.09
CA PRO A 629 16.82 5.69 -20.95
C PRO A 629 15.58 5.19 -20.21
N MET A 630 15.69 4.96 -18.90
CA MET A 630 14.59 4.50 -18.04
C MET A 630 13.59 5.61 -17.66
N MET A 631 13.92 6.88 -17.88
CA MET A 631 13.08 7.99 -17.46
C MET A 631 11.86 8.16 -18.37
N ASP A 632 10.68 8.30 -17.75
CA ASP A 632 9.44 8.71 -18.39
C ASP A 632 9.50 10.21 -18.71
N VAL A 633 9.65 10.52 -20.00
CA VAL A 633 9.75 11.89 -20.51
C VAL A 633 8.51 12.72 -20.20
N SER A 634 7.32 12.10 -20.13
CA SER A 634 6.07 12.82 -19.84
C SER A 634 6.04 13.40 -18.42
N ARG A 635 6.95 12.94 -17.55
CA ARG A 635 7.06 13.33 -16.14
C ARG A 635 8.46 13.85 -15.79
N SER A 636 9.27 14.24 -16.78
CA SER A 636 10.66 14.67 -16.56
C SER A 636 10.78 15.86 -15.61
N THR A 637 9.83 16.80 -15.67
CA THR A 637 9.76 17.98 -14.78
C THR A 637 9.45 17.65 -13.31
N ALA A 638 9.11 16.40 -13.00
CA ALA A 638 8.93 15.90 -11.64
C ALA A 638 10.21 15.21 -11.10
N SER A 639 11.30 15.22 -11.87
CA SER A 639 12.59 14.69 -11.42
C SER A 639 13.18 15.55 -10.32
N ILE A 640 13.99 14.94 -9.46
CA ILE A 640 14.64 15.63 -8.34
C ILE A 640 16.11 15.22 -8.33
N VAL A 641 16.99 16.20 -8.18
CA VAL A 641 18.42 16.00 -7.98
C VAL A 641 18.74 16.35 -6.52
N THR A 642 19.37 15.44 -5.80
CA THR A 642 19.76 15.66 -4.40
C THR A 642 21.18 16.20 -4.28
N GLN A 643 21.51 16.68 -3.08
CA GLN A 643 22.86 17.18 -2.74
C GLN A 643 23.90 16.05 -2.71
N THR A 644 23.47 14.80 -2.55
CA THR A 644 24.33 13.60 -2.63
C THR A 644 24.61 13.14 -4.06
N GLY A 645 24.01 13.81 -5.06
CA GLY A 645 24.13 13.41 -6.46
C GLY A 645 23.23 12.24 -6.85
N ASP A 646 22.13 12.03 -6.13
CA ASP A 646 21.10 11.07 -6.51
C ASP A 646 20.03 11.77 -7.36
N ILE A 647 19.60 11.12 -8.43
CA ILE A 647 18.47 11.53 -9.26
C ILE A 647 17.29 10.60 -8.96
N PHE A 648 16.15 11.20 -8.63
CA PHE A 648 14.87 10.52 -8.52
C PHE A 648 14.04 10.92 -9.74
N ALA A 649 13.65 9.94 -10.55
CA ALA A 649 12.88 10.17 -11.76
C ALA A 649 11.85 9.07 -11.96
N TRP A 650 10.67 9.42 -12.47
CA TRP A 650 9.65 8.43 -12.79
C TRP A 650 10.12 7.56 -13.97
N SER A 651 10.01 6.24 -13.84
CA SER A 651 10.24 5.28 -14.94
C SER A 651 8.94 4.73 -15.53
N GLY A 652 7.81 5.03 -14.88
CA GLY A 652 6.47 4.69 -15.35
C GLY A 652 5.38 5.33 -14.49
N PRO A 653 4.12 4.87 -14.59
CA PRO A 653 3.00 5.46 -13.84
C PRO A 653 3.12 5.23 -12.32
N SER A 654 3.76 4.13 -11.89
CA SER A 654 3.83 3.71 -10.49
C SER A 654 5.23 3.22 -10.09
N GLU A 655 6.27 3.70 -10.78
CA GLU A 655 7.65 3.28 -10.56
C GLU A 655 8.58 4.50 -10.56
N LEU A 656 9.45 4.55 -9.56
CA LEU A 656 10.46 5.60 -9.38
C LEU A 656 11.86 4.99 -9.48
N ALA A 657 12.66 5.50 -10.41
CA ALA A 657 14.06 5.16 -10.54
C ALA A 657 14.92 6.07 -9.64
N VAL A 658 15.86 5.45 -8.93
CA VAL A 658 16.91 6.14 -8.16
C VAL A 658 18.24 5.90 -8.85
N ILE A 659 18.90 6.99 -9.25
CA ILE A 659 20.09 6.95 -10.09
C ILE A 659 21.20 7.71 -9.40
N HIS A 660 22.27 7.02 -9.04
CA HIS A 660 23.44 7.67 -8.45
C HIS A 660 24.37 8.21 -9.55
N VAL A 661 24.47 9.54 -9.67
CA VAL A 661 25.18 10.23 -10.76
C VAL A 661 26.68 9.93 -10.74
N TRP A 662 27.24 9.73 -9.55
CA TRP A 662 28.66 9.40 -9.37
C TRP A 662 28.92 7.88 -9.41
N GLY A 663 27.90 7.09 -9.75
CA GLY A 663 27.96 5.64 -9.77
C GLY A 663 28.78 5.06 -10.93
N THR A 664 29.01 3.75 -10.86
CA THR A 664 29.76 3.00 -11.88
C THR A 664 28.90 2.55 -13.08
N GLY A 665 27.64 3.00 -13.17
CA GLY A 665 26.71 2.62 -14.24
C GLY A 665 26.22 1.17 -14.17
N LYS A 666 26.32 0.52 -13.01
CA LYS A 666 25.76 -0.83 -12.81
C LYS A 666 24.24 -0.79 -12.81
N GLY A 667 23.62 -1.75 -13.49
CA GLY A 667 22.17 -1.93 -13.45
C GLY A 667 21.66 -2.41 -12.09
N PRO A 668 20.33 -2.54 -11.94
CA PRO A 668 19.70 -3.04 -10.72
C PRO A 668 20.25 -4.42 -10.33
N GLN A 669 20.58 -4.61 -9.06
CA GLN A 669 21.05 -5.89 -8.52
C GLN A 669 19.87 -6.72 -8.01
N GLN A 670 19.96 -8.05 -8.09
CA GLN A 670 18.99 -8.92 -7.44
C GLN A 670 19.10 -8.78 -5.91
N SER A 671 17.95 -8.73 -5.23
CA SER A 671 17.94 -8.65 -3.77
C SER A 671 18.61 -9.90 -3.17
N PRO A 672 19.53 -9.74 -2.20
CA PRO A 672 20.10 -10.85 -1.45
C PRO A 672 19.16 -11.39 -0.36
N ASP A 673 18.00 -10.77 -0.15
CA ASP A 673 17.06 -11.13 0.93
C ASP A 673 16.57 -12.58 0.78
N THR A 674 16.34 -13.24 1.91
CA THR A 674 15.84 -14.61 1.94
C THR A 674 14.32 -14.59 2.01
N MET A 675 13.63 -15.07 0.98
CA MET A 675 12.17 -15.20 1.03
C MET A 675 11.70 -16.49 1.72
N ILE A 676 12.36 -17.61 1.42
CA ILE A 676 11.93 -18.94 1.88
C ILE A 676 12.72 -19.33 3.12
N ASN A 677 12.04 -19.48 4.26
CA ASN A 677 12.62 -20.06 5.46
C ASN A 677 12.36 -21.58 5.47
N PRO A 678 13.37 -22.43 5.21
CA PRO A 678 13.19 -23.88 5.13
C PRO A 678 12.86 -24.54 6.47
N LYS A 679 13.02 -23.83 7.60
CA LYS A 679 12.70 -24.34 8.94
C LYS A 679 11.23 -24.19 9.32
N LEU A 680 10.44 -23.43 8.54
CA LEU A 680 9.01 -23.28 8.79
C LEU A 680 8.26 -24.49 8.26
N GLU A 681 7.58 -25.20 9.16
CA GLU A 681 6.72 -26.32 8.80
C GLU A 681 5.32 -25.82 8.42
N CYS A 682 4.76 -26.37 7.35
CA CYS A 682 3.37 -26.10 6.98
C CYS A 682 2.44 -26.82 7.98
N PRO A 683 1.48 -26.12 8.61
CA PRO A 683 0.51 -26.76 9.50
C PRO A 683 -0.20 -27.92 8.81
N PRO A 684 -0.48 -29.03 9.52
CA PRO A 684 -1.15 -30.18 8.92
C PRO A 684 -2.50 -29.78 8.34
N ARG A 685 -2.82 -30.37 7.20
CA ARG A 685 -4.10 -30.12 6.53
C ARG A 685 -5.26 -30.62 7.39
N PRO A 686 -6.38 -29.88 7.47
CA PRO A 686 -7.61 -30.38 8.07
C PRO A 686 -8.03 -31.73 7.46
N THR A 687 -8.49 -32.64 8.31
CA THR A 687 -8.96 -33.97 7.94
C THR A 687 -10.43 -34.17 8.28
N ILE A 688 -11.04 -35.21 7.71
CA ILE A 688 -12.41 -35.60 8.05
C ILE A 688 -12.54 -35.89 9.55
N SER A 689 -13.72 -35.62 10.12
CA SER A 689 -13.98 -35.90 11.54
C SER A 689 -14.24 -37.39 11.79
N ASN A 690 -14.09 -37.84 13.04
CA ASN A 690 -14.43 -39.21 13.44
C ASN A 690 -15.87 -39.60 13.08
N LEU A 691 -16.81 -38.67 13.19
CA LEU A 691 -18.21 -38.90 12.78
C LEU A 691 -18.34 -39.11 11.26
N GLN A 692 -17.61 -38.34 10.45
CA GLN A 692 -17.58 -38.50 8.99
C GLN A 692 -16.92 -39.82 8.58
N TRP A 693 -15.88 -40.26 9.31
CA TRP A 693 -15.24 -41.55 9.11
C TRP A 693 -16.16 -42.71 9.45
N ILE A 694 -16.84 -42.66 10.61
CA ILE A 694 -17.82 -43.68 11.01
C ILE A 694 -19.01 -43.74 10.04
N SER A 695 -19.40 -42.61 9.44
CA SER A 695 -20.45 -42.57 8.41
C SER A 695 -19.99 -43.06 7.02
N GLY A 696 -18.83 -43.71 6.92
CA GLY A 696 -18.33 -44.34 5.69
C GLY A 696 -17.43 -43.46 4.80
N THR A 697 -17.04 -42.26 5.23
CA THR A 697 -16.06 -41.46 4.47
C THR A 697 -14.65 -42.00 4.72
N GLN A 698 -14.01 -42.55 3.70
CA GLN A 698 -12.64 -43.03 3.85
C GLN A 698 -11.64 -41.89 3.78
N TYR A 699 -10.70 -41.87 4.73
CA TYR A 699 -9.58 -40.93 4.73
C TYR A 699 -8.58 -41.30 3.64
N ILE A 700 -8.23 -40.33 2.79
CA ILE A 700 -7.15 -40.42 1.81
C ILE A 700 -6.05 -39.50 2.30
N SER A 701 -4.84 -40.03 2.51
CA SER A 701 -3.70 -39.21 2.89
C SER A 701 -3.07 -38.52 1.67
N PRO A 702 -2.29 -37.45 1.84
CA PRO A 702 -1.55 -36.83 0.72
C PRO A 702 -0.66 -37.83 -0.02
N MET A 703 -0.08 -38.81 0.68
CA MET A 703 0.74 -39.87 0.06
C MET A 703 -0.09 -40.80 -0.82
N ASP A 704 -1.31 -41.14 -0.38
CA ASP A 704 -2.21 -41.98 -1.16
C ASP A 704 -2.68 -41.22 -2.41
N LEU A 705 -2.93 -39.91 -2.30
CA LEU A 705 -3.23 -39.06 -3.46
C LEU A 705 -2.06 -39.01 -4.45
N ASP A 706 -0.83 -38.86 -3.94
CA ASP A 706 0.38 -38.86 -4.77
C ASP A 706 0.53 -40.17 -5.56
N LEU A 707 0.20 -41.31 -4.96
CA LEU A 707 0.13 -42.61 -5.66
C LEU A 707 -0.99 -42.66 -6.70
N LEU A 708 -2.19 -42.19 -6.35
CA LEU A 708 -3.35 -42.21 -7.26
C LEU A 708 -3.12 -41.33 -8.49
N VAL A 709 -2.36 -40.24 -8.36
CA VAL A 709 -2.10 -39.29 -9.45
C VAL A 709 -0.79 -39.61 -10.19
N GLY A 710 0.29 -39.86 -9.45
CA GLY A 710 1.63 -40.06 -10.01
C GLY A 710 1.98 -41.50 -10.37
N GLY A 711 1.18 -42.46 -9.89
CA GLY A 711 1.46 -43.89 -10.04
C GLY A 711 2.55 -44.41 -9.10
N PRO A 712 2.74 -45.73 -9.04
CA PRO A 712 3.73 -46.37 -8.17
C PRO A 712 5.19 -46.08 -8.60
N ASP A 713 5.41 -45.82 -9.89
CA ASP A 713 6.74 -45.57 -10.46
C ASP A 713 7.15 -44.09 -10.42
N ARG A 714 6.44 -43.26 -9.65
CA ARG A 714 6.75 -41.83 -9.53
C ARG A 714 8.17 -41.65 -8.98
N PRO A 715 9.08 -40.97 -9.72
CA PRO A 715 10.42 -40.75 -9.23
C PRO A 715 10.41 -39.81 -8.00
N PRO A 716 11.36 -39.99 -7.06
CA PRO A 716 11.47 -39.10 -5.91
C PRO A 716 11.73 -37.67 -6.37
N SER A 717 11.08 -36.71 -5.70
CA SER A 717 11.32 -35.30 -5.98
C SER A 717 12.74 -34.90 -5.55
N GLN A 718 13.27 -33.81 -6.13
CA GLN A 718 14.56 -33.26 -5.72
C GLN A 718 14.63 -32.99 -4.21
N ARG A 719 13.53 -32.51 -3.61
CA ARG A 719 13.43 -32.31 -2.16
C ARG A 719 13.58 -33.61 -1.37
N MET A 720 13.00 -34.71 -1.84
CA MET A 720 13.14 -36.03 -1.21
C MET A 720 14.57 -36.55 -1.32
N LEU A 721 15.21 -36.36 -2.49
CA LEU A 721 16.61 -36.72 -2.71
C LEU A 721 17.54 -35.90 -1.81
N ASP A 722 17.31 -34.59 -1.70
CA ASP A 722 18.10 -33.68 -0.86
C ASP A 722 17.94 -34.00 0.62
N ALA A 723 16.72 -34.29 1.08
CA ALA A 723 16.45 -34.71 2.46
C ALA A 723 17.14 -36.03 2.80
N ALA A 724 17.06 -37.04 1.92
CA ALA A 724 17.75 -38.31 2.09
C ALA A 724 19.28 -38.13 2.09
N ALA A 725 19.82 -37.25 1.25
CA ALA A 725 21.24 -36.92 1.23
C ALA A 725 21.69 -36.19 2.50
N ALA A 726 20.87 -35.30 3.05
CA ALA A 726 21.14 -34.59 4.30
C ALA A 726 21.14 -35.56 5.50
N GLU A 727 20.20 -36.50 5.55
CA GLU A 727 20.14 -37.54 6.58
C GLU A 727 21.37 -38.48 6.50
N GLN A 728 21.78 -38.87 5.29
CA GLN A 728 23.02 -39.64 5.09
C GLN A 728 24.28 -38.89 5.52
N ARG A 729 24.33 -37.56 5.36
CA ARG A 729 25.44 -36.74 5.86
C ARG A 729 25.45 -36.71 7.38
N ALA A 730 24.29 -36.48 8.02
CA ALA A 730 24.14 -36.46 9.48
C ALA A 730 24.52 -37.81 10.12
N ALA A 731 24.11 -38.93 9.50
CA ALA A 731 24.46 -40.28 9.94
C ALA A 731 25.97 -40.57 9.84
N ARG A 732 26.70 -39.91 8.90
CA ARG A 732 28.15 -40.06 8.74
C ARG A 732 28.96 -39.17 9.69
N THR A 733 28.41 -38.06 10.16
CA THR A 733 29.11 -37.12 11.06
C THR A 733 28.94 -37.40 12.55
N GLY A 734 28.12 -38.40 12.93
CA GLY A 734 28.08 -38.94 14.29
C GLY A 734 27.65 -37.94 15.37
N GLU A 735 26.74 -37.00 15.07
CA GLU A 735 26.10 -36.21 16.12
C GLU A 735 25.08 -37.08 16.88
N PRO A 736 25.07 -37.07 18.23
CA PRO A 736 24.19 -37.92 19.00
C PRO A 736 22.76 -37.38 18.97
N SER A 737 21.87 -38.06 18.24
CA SER A 737 20.43 -37.93 18.42
C SER A 737 20.03 -38.51 19.78
N ALA A 738 19.47 -37.68 20.65
CA ALA A 738 18.89 -38.13 21.91
C ALA A 738 17.60 -38.93 21.64
N SER A 739 17.72 -40.26 21.54
CA SER A 739 16.78 -41.28 22.03
C SER A 739 17.18 -42.65 21.49
N GLY A 740 17.23 -43.64 22.40
CA GLY A 740 17.78 -44.96 22.13
C GLY A 740 16.82 -45.94 21.46
N SER A 741 17.46 -46.98 20.91
CA SER A 741 16.99 -48.34 20.60
C SER A 741 16.47 -48.66 19.20
N ASN A 742 17.10 -49.72 18.65
CA ASN A 742 16.89 -50.51 17.44
C ASN A 742 17.50 -50.04 16.09
N PRO A 743 18.02 -50.98 15.27
CA PRO A 743 18.54 -50.68 13.94
C PRO A 743 17.33 -50.41 13.03
N GLN A 744 16.87 -49.16 13.08
CA GLN A 744 15.67 -48.71 12.39
C GLN A 744 15.99 -48.51 10.91
N GLU A 745 15.25 -49.23 10.06
CA GLU A 745 15.12 -49.04 8.63
C GLU A 745 15.13 -47.55 8.24
N GLY A 746 16.05 -47.11 7.37
CA GLY A 746 16.18 -45.69 6.99
C GLY A 746 14.88 -45.15 6.36
N TRP A 747 14.58 -43.86 6.59
CA TRP A 747 13.29 -43.23 6.22
C TRP A 747 12.87 -43.48 4.77
N GLY A 748 13.83 -43.55 3.83
CA GLY A 748 13.60 -43.92 2.44
C GLY A 748 13.11 -45.36 2.23
N ASN A 749 13.73 -46.34 2.89
CA ASN A 749 13.29 -47.74 2.83
C ASN A 749 11.95 -47.94 3.56
N TYR A 750 11.73 -47.23 4.68
CA TYR A 750 10.45 -47.19 5.38
C TYR A 750 9.34 -46.63 4.47
N LEU A 751 9.60 -45.54 3.74
CA LEU A 751 8.67 -44.97 2.77
C LEU A 751 8.40 -45.90 1.59
N THR A 752 9.42 -46.50 0.99
CA THR A 752 9.24 -47.44 -0.13
C THR A 752 8.43 -48.67 0.30
N ARG A 753 8.68 -49.21 1.51
CA ARG A 753 7.87 -50.29 2.06
C ARG A 753 6.44 -49.84 2.36
N GLN A 754 6.26 -48.69 2.98
CA GLN A 754 4.94 -48.13 3.29
C GLN A 754 4.16 -47.79 2.01
N LEU A 755 4.83 -47.35 0.95
CA LEU A 755 4.29 -47.17 -0.39
C LEU A 755 3.83 -48.48 -1.00
N ASN A 756 4.67 -49.53 -0.97
CA ASN A 756 4.33 -50.84 -1.52
C ASN A 756 3.15 -51.49 -0.76
N GLU A 757 3.19 -51.50 0.57
CA GLU A 757 2.10 -52.03 1.41
C GLU A 757 0.78 -51.24 1.24
N ARG A 758 0.85 -49.94 0.95
CA ARG A 758 -0.34 -49.11 0.69
C ARG A 758 -0.87 -49.23 -0.73
N THR A 759 0.00 -49.39 -1.72
CA THR A 759 -0.38 -49.73 -3.10
C THR A 759 -1.14 -51.06 -3.12
N GLU A 760 -0.66 -52.06 -2.37
CA GLU A 760 -1.38 -53.33 -2.20
C GLU A 760 -2.73 -53.14 -1.48
N LYS A 761 -2.79 -52.38 -0.39
CA LYS A 761 -4.06 -52.11 0.32
C LYS A 761 -5.08 -51.31 -0.50
N LEU A 762 -4.63 -50.36 -1.33
CA LEU A 762 -5.50 -49.59 -2.23
C LEU A 762 -6.07 -50.47 -3.35
N ASN A 763 -5.28 -51.41 -3.89
CA ASN A 763 -5.74 -52.40 -4.87
C ASN A 763 -6.68 -53.45 -4.27
N ILE A 764 -6.34 -54.03 -3.11
CA ILE A 764 -7.16 -55.05 -2.41
C ILE A 764 -8.52 -54.47 -1.93
N MET A 765 -8.61 -53.16 -1.72
CA MET A 765 -9.86 -52.49 -1.35
C MET A 765 -10.78 -52.18 -2.56
N GLY A 766 -10.27 -52.20 -3.79
CA GLY A 766 -11.11 -52.11 -5.00
C GLY A 766 -12.05 -53.30 -5.13
N ASP A 767 -11.53 -54.50 -4.87
CA ASP A 767 -12.26 -55.76 -4.98
C ASP A 767 -13.25 -56.01 -3.83
N ASN A 768 -13.06 -55.36 -2.67
CA ASN A 768 -13.99 -55.44 -1.53
C ASN A 768 -15.21 -54.50 -1.64
N MET A 769 -15.24 -53.61 -2.65
CA MET A 769 -16.30 -52.62 -2.82
C MET A 769 -17.58 -53.23 -3.42
N GLU A 770 -17.44 -54.30 -4.21
CA GLU A 770 -18.57 -55.10 -4.73
C GLU A 770 -19.29 -55.84 -3.59
N ASN A 771 -18.54 -56.32 -2.59
CA ASN A 771 -19.08 -56.99 -1.39
C ASN A 771 -19.66 -56.01 -0.35
N LEU A 772 -19.19 -54.75 -0.31
CA LEU A 772 -19.73 -53.73 0.61
C LEU A 772 -21.09 -53.18 0.16
N GLN A 773 -21.40 -53.24 -1.14
CA GLN A 773 -22.73 -52.89 -1.65
C GLN A 773 -23.79 -53.87 -1.14
N GLU A 774 -23.46 -55.17 -1.01
CA GLU A 774 -24.31 -56.18 -0.38
C GLU A 774 -24.39 -56.05 1.15
N GLN A 775 -23.30 -55.67 1.83
CA GLN A 775 -23.32 -55.47 3.30
C GLN A 775 -24.03 -54.17 3.74
N SER A 776 -24.14 -53.16 2.87
CA SER A 776 -24.86 -51.91 3.17
C SER A 776 -26.37 -52.11 3.39
N ALA A 777 -26.96 -53.13 2.76
CA ALA A 777 -28.35 -53.52 2.96
C ALA A 777 -28.61 -54.16 4.34
N GLY A 778 -27.60 -54.81 4.94
CA GLY A 778 -27.66 -55.33 6.31
C GLY A 778 -27.64 -54.20 7.36
N TRP A 779 -26.88 -53.14 7.09
CA TRP A 779 -26.69 -52.03 8.03
C TRP A 779 -27.92 -51.11 8.15
N ALA A 780 -28.66 -50.89 7.06
CA ALA A 780 -29.93 -50.16 7.09
C ALA A 780 -30.98 -50.85 8.00
N ASN A 781 -30.92 -52.19 8.09
CA ASN A 781 -31.79 -52.96 8.99
C ASN A 781 -31.36 -52.88 10.46
N ASP A 782 -30.06 -52.80 10.74
CA ASP A 782 -29.54 -52.71 12.12
C ASP A 782 -29.64 -51.28 12.70
N VAL A 783 -29.53 -50.23 11.88
CA VAL A 783 -29.82 -48.84 12.28
C VAL A 783 -31.32 -48.66 12.57
N ASN A 784 -32.21 -49.24 11.77
CA ASN A 784 -33.64 -49.27 12.06
C ASN A 784 -33.97 -50.05 13.34
N LYS A 785 -33.26 -51.15 13.63
CA LYS A 785 -33.39 -51.87 14.91
C LYS A 785 -32.89 -51.06 16.10
N TYR A 786 -31.78 -50.32 15.97
CA TYR A 786 -31.23 -49.49 17.04
C TYR A 786 -32.12 -48.28 17.34
N LEU A 787 -32.65 -47.61 16.31
CA LEU A 787 -33.62 -46.51 16.44
C LEU A 787 -34.95 -47.00 17.05
N ASN A 788 -35.41 -48.20 16.68
CA ASN A 788 -36.59 -48.81 17.32
C ASN A 788 -36.30 -49.20 18.78
N LYS A 789 -35.07 -49.63 19.12
CA LYS A 789 -34.66 -49.90 20.51
C LYS A 789 -34.58 -48.62 21.35
N GLN A 790 -34.08 -47.52 20.79
CA GLN A 790 -34.06 -46.22 21.46
C GLN A 790 -35.47 -45.64 21.63
N LYS A 791 -36.33 -45.69 20.60
CA LYS A 791 -37.74 -45.27 20.71
C LYS A 791 -38.48 -46.10 21.77
N ARG A 792 -38.23 -47.42 21.84
CA ARG A 792 -38.83 -48.31 22.85
C ARG A 792 -38.30 -48.04 24.27
N ASN A 793 -37.02 -47.68 24.41
CA ASN A 793 -36.44 -47.28 25.70
C ASN A 793 -36.89 -45.89 26.17
N VAL A 794 -37.18 -44.96 25.26
CA VAL A 794 -37.75 -43.65 25.58
C VAL A 794 -39.22 -43.78 26.02
N VAL A 795 -40.00 -44.67 25.38
CA VAL A 795 -41.38 -44.98 25.78
C VAL A 795 -41.44 -45.75 27.12
N LEU A 796 -40.52 -46.68 27.36
CA LEU A 796 -40.39 -47.38 28.66
C LEU A 796 -39.84 -46.48 29.78
N GLY A 797 -38.99 -45.50 29.45
CA GLY A 797 -38.50 -44.49 30.39
C GLY A 797 -39.59 -43.51 30.84
N GLY A 798 -40.55 -43.18 29.97
CA GLY A 798 -41.68 -42.30 30.29
C GLY A 798 -42.76 -42.93 31.20
N LEU A 799 -42.76 -44.24 31.38
CA LEU A 799 -43.72 -44.95 32.26
C LEU A 799 -43.19 -45.22 33.67
N LYS A 800 -41.87 -45.04 33.90
CA LYS A 800 -41.26 -45.18 35.24
C LYS A 800 -41.26 -43.90 36.08
N SER A 801 -41.69 -42.75 35.54
CA SER A 801 -41.77 -41.48 36.26
C SER A 801 -43.16 -41.18 36.86
N LYS A 802 -44.06 -42.17 36.93
CA LYS A 802 -45.40 -42.03 37.55
C LYS A 802 -45.66 -42.95 38.75
N PHE A 803 -44.68 -43.73 39.16
CA PHE A 803 -44.68 -44.44 40.44
C PHE A 803 -43.24 -44.49 40.94
N PHE A 804 -42.75 -43.36 41.45
CA PHE A 804 -41.76 -43.19 42.54
C PHE A 804 -41.48 -41.70 42.71
#